data_AF-A0A852LK88-F1
#
_entry.id   AF-A0A852LK88-F1
#
_cell.length_a   1.000
_cell.length_b   1.000
_cell.length_c   1.000
_cell.angle_alpha   90.00
_cell.angle_beta   90.00
_cell.angle_gamma   90.00
#
_symmetry.space_group_name_H-M   'P 1'
#
loop_
_entity.id
_entity.type
_entity.pdbx_description
1 polymer ?
#
loop_
_entity_poly.entity_id
_entity_poly.type
_entity_poly.pdbx_seq_one_letter_code
_entity_poly.pdbx_strand_id
1 'polypeptide(L)'
;GAGTDGDLYISQAVVFIEDAIQYRSINHRVDLNSLWLYRWYYSRIWQWILSLTITIILALAFIEKPSSLTVTSDVRYRLPAWNPPCGLTESIELLCFLVFMVDVSVKSYLIGWEEFWKNKWLMAYILTLIVSLTDWIVSLSFFCAEVMRIRRILRPFFLLQNSSMMKKTLKSINSTLPEMASVVLLLAVHLSLFTMFAMLLFARTKDGQQDKEWLVYFRNLPDSLTSLLVLLTTANNPDVMIPAYSKNRAYSIFFILFTVLGNLFLMNLLTAIIYNQFRGYLLKSVQSSLFRRRLGIRAAFEVLSSLKEAPANAQQSYVSTGALLQVLQKVEMDSRCKQAIVRSLKTYSCDQLSAAQFQKLFEELDKNGIKQHPPSPEYQSHFMQKMQFAFGHPYFGYLGNVVALANIISICVVLVMDADKRPSERDDFFLGAINCFFILYYLLEMLLKILAMGLKRYLSYPSNRFDGLLTVILLALEIATFAVYGFPHPGWRPEVMGLLSLWDMVRLVNMLIVFRFLRIIPNMKFMSLVVTTLLDLVKNLRAFAGILVVVFYAFAITGIMLFKGAVVPPGNTRPPFILREPISFKEKCDFMVLFGYLQDNIIYCLLYLLSVNLLCRWAKIYFVAWWLISSVIWVNLFVALLLENFIHKWDRRCHREPVSDVEYQRTVELMFRDVLEEPTEEELMEKLQQHPHLQLCR
;
A
#
# COMPACT_ATOMS: atom_id res chain seq x y z
N GLY A 1 -12.77 -45.58 20.60
CA GLY A 1 -11.35 -45.90 20.33
C GLY A 1 -11.01 -45.50 18.92
N ALA A 2 -11.25 -46.36 17.93
CA ALA A 2 -10.76 -46.15 16.55
C ALA A 2 -11.43 -45.03 15.73
N GLY A 3 -12.69 -44.68 16.00
CA GLY A 3 -13.41 -43.64 15.23
C GLY A 3 -12.95 -42.21 15.51
N THR A 4 -12.55 -41.91 16.76
CA THR A 4 -12.12 -40.58 17.19
C THR A 4 -10.72 -40.22 16.69
N ASP A 5 -9.84 -41.21 16.53
CA ASP A 5 -8.46 -41.00 16.09
C ASP A 5 -8.40 -40.77 14.57
N GLY A 6 -9.24 -41.47 13.80
CA GLY A 6 -9.38 -41.23 12.35
C GLY A 6 -9.86 -39.81 12.03
N ASP A 7 -10.85 -39.31 12.77
CA ASP A 7 -11.35 -37.93 12.61
C ASP A 7 -10.32 -36.86 13.00
N LEU A 8 -9.45 -37.17 13.97
CA LEU A 8 -8.33 -36.31 14.35
C LEU A 8 -7.33 -36.20 13.21
N TYR A 9 -6.80 -37.31 12.68
CA TYR A 9 -5.83 -37.29 11.58
C TYR A 9 -6.37 -36.62 10.31
N ILE A 10 -7.66 -36.81 9.99
CA ILE A 10 -8.32 -36.09 8.89
C ILE A 10 -8.31 -34.59 9.16
N SER A 11 -8.65 -34.15 10.37
CA SER A 11 -8.68 -32.74 10.74
C SER A 11 -7.28 -32.10 10.72
N GLN A 12 -6.25 -32.85 11.12
CA GLN A 12 -4.84 -32.45 11.03
C GLN A 12 -4.41 -32.22 9.58
N ALA A 13 -4.68 -33.19 8.71
CA ALA A 13 -4.35 -33.09 7.29
C ALA A 13 -5.06 -31.91 6.61
N VAL A 14 -6.31 -31.63 6.98
CA VAL A 14 -7.05 -30.45 6.50
C VAL A 14 -6.32 -29.16 6.85
N VAL A 15 -5.93 -28.99 8.12
CA VAL A 15 -5.24 -27.76 8.58
C VAL A 15 -3.86 -27.61 7.95
N PHE A 16 -3.08 -28.68 7.80
CA PHE A 16 -1.77 -28.60 7.15
C PHE A 16 -1.85 -28.23 5.67
N ILE A 17 -2.87 -28.72 4.95
CA ILE A 17 -3.11 -28.30 3.56
C ILE A 17 -3.57 -26.85 3.50
N GLU A 18 -4.47 -26.41 4.39
CA GLU A 18 -4.89 -24.99 4.49
C GLU A 18 -3.69 -24.08 4.79
N ASP A 19 -2.79 -24.49 5.69
CA ASP A 19 -1.57 -23.77 6.03
C ASP A 19 -0.57 -23.74 4.87
N ALA A 20 -0.44 -24.84 4.12
CA ALA A 20 0.41 -24.91 2.92
C ALA A 20 -0.08 -23.96 1.83
N ILE A 21 -1.40 -23.86 1.62
CA ILE A 21 -2.02 -22.93 0.66
C ILE A 21 -1.79 -21.48 1.08
N GLN A 22 -1.82 -21.19 2.38
CA GLN A 22 -1.67 -19.83 2.94
C GLN A 22 -0.24 -19.49 3.40
N TYR A 23 0.76 -20.34 3.13
CA TYR A 23 2.17 -20.17 3.48
C TYR A 23 2.47 -19.97 4.98
N ARG A 24 1.66 -20.63 5.83
CA ARG A 24 1.79 -20.61 7.29
C ARG A 24 2.76 -21.68 7.77
N SER A 25 3.26 -21.51 8.99
CA SER A 25 4.18 -22.46 9.63
C SER A 25 3.43 -23.42 10.55
N ILE A 26 3.90 -24.66 10.63
CA ILE A 26 3.30 -25.74 11.42
C ILE A 26 3.81 -25.69 12.87
N ASN A 27 3.57 -24.58 13.55
CA ASN A 27 3.98 -24.35 14.93
C ASN A 27 2.74 -24.09 15.80
N HIS A 28 1.82 -25.04 15.82
CA HIS A 28 0.60 -24.96 16.61
C HIS A 28 0.26 -26.33 17.19
N ARG A 29 -0.47 -26.33 18.31
CA ARG A 29 -0.99 -27.55 18.96
C ARG A 29 -1.98 -28.27 18.06
N VAL A 30 -1.93 -29.60 18.10
CA VAL A 30 -2.57 -30.46 17.11
C VAL A 30 -3.78 -31.24 17.67
N ASP A 31 -4.32 -30.81 18.82
CA ASP A 31 -5.52 -31.42 19.42
C ASP A 31 -6.81 -31.03 18.69
N LEU A 32 -7.86 -31.85 18.75
CA LEU A 32 -9.16 -31.55 18.10
C LEU A 32 -9.70 -30.15 18.43
N ASN A 33 -9.73 -29.79 19.72
CA ASN A 33 -10.23 -28.48 20.16
C ASN A 33 -9.31 -27.33 19.71
N SER A 34 -7.99 -27.57 19.73
CA SER A 34 -6.98 -26.61 19.28
C SER A 34 -7.11 -26.33 17.77
N LEU A 35 -7.34 -27.36 16.96
CA LEU A 35 -7.56 -27.25 15.51
C LEU A 35 -8.87 -26.52 15.18
N TRP A 36 -9.95 -26.79 15.92
CA TRP A 36 -11.21 -26.06 15.76
C TRP A 36 -11.02 -24.56 16.06
N LEU A 37 -10.36 -24.24 17.18
CA LEU A 37 -10.06 -22.86 17.55
C LEU A 37 -9.12 -22.19 16.53
N TYR A 38 -8.14 -22.92 16.00
CA TYR A 38 -7.22 -22.46 14.95
C TYR A 38 -7.98 -22.07 13.68
N ARG A 39 -8.89 -22.92 13.19
CA ARG A 39 -9.72 -22.62 12.01
C ARG A 39 -10.66 -21.44 12.26
N TRP A 40 -11.24 -21.33 13.45
CA TRP A 40 -12.07 -20.17 13.83
C TRP A 40 -11.24 -18.87 13.85
N TYR A 41 -10.05 -18.89 14.46
CA TYR A 41 -9.15 -17.75 14.54
C TYR A 41 -8.68 -17.27 13.14
N TYR A 42 -8.40 -18.21 12.24
CA TYR A 42 -7.99 -17.89 10.87
C TYR A 42 -9.16 -17.71 9.89
N SER A 43 -10.40 -17.77 10.36
CA SER A 43 -11.57 -17.49 9.55
C SER A 43 -11.55 -16.05 9.02
N ARG A 44 -12.17 -15.84 7.86
CA ARG A 44 -12.23 -14.50 7.23
C ARG A 44 -12.88 -13.46 8.13
N ILE A 45 -13.88 -13.87 8.92
CA ILE A 45 -14.64 -12.98 9.80
C ILE A 45 -13.75 -12.46 10.93
N TRP A 46 -13.06 -13.35 11.66
CA TRP A 46 -12.19 -12.95 12.76
C TRP A 46 -11.02 -12.08 12.29
N GLN A 47 -10.39 -12.46 11.18
CA GLN A 47 -9.30 -11.67 10.58
C GLN A 47 -9.77 -10.28 10.10
N TRP A 48 -11.01 -10.18 9.61
CA TRP A 48 -11.61 -8.90 9.24
C TRP A 48 -11.90 -8.03 10.46
N ILE A 49 -12.45 -8.61 11.54
CA ILE A 49 -12.65 -7.92 12.82
C ILE A 49 -11.32 -7.37 13.34
N LEU A 50 -10.27 -8.20 13.40
CA LEU A 50 -8.95 -7.76 13.85
C LEU A 50 -8.38 -6.62 12.98
N SER A 51 -8.51 -6.72 11.66
CA SER A 51 -8.09 -5.66 10.74
C SER A 51 -8.90 -4.37 10.92
N LEU A 52 -10.20 -4.48 11.19
CA LEU A 52 -11.08 -3.34 11.46
C LEU A 52 -10.69 -2.66 12.77
N THR A 53 -10.44 -3.43 13.84
CA THR A 53 -9.97 -2.92 15.13
C THR A 53 -8.64 -2.16 14.99
N ILE A 54 -7.68 -2.70 14.25
CA ILE A 54 -6.40 -2.02 13.96
C ILE A 54 -6.65 -0.70 13.19
N THR A 55 -7.58 -0.71 12.24
CA THR A 55 -7.91 0.50 11.47
C THR A 55 -8.55 1.56 12.37
N ILE A 56 -9.46 1.16 13.27
CA ILE A 56 -10.14 2.06 14.21
C ILE A 56 -9.13 2.69 15.18
N ILE A 57 -8.23 1.91 15.79
CA ILE A 57 -7.28 2.45 16.77
C ILE A 57 -6.28 3.43 16.16
N LEU A 58 -5.88 3.22 14.89
CA LEU A 58 -5.05 4.16 14.14
C LEU A 58 -5.85 5.41 13.71
N ALA A 59 -7.10 5.24 13.27
CA ALA A 59 -7.97 6.35 12.87
C ALA A 59 -8.38 7.25 14.05
N LEU A 60 -8.35 6.73 15.28
CA LEU A 60 -8.66 7.50 16.49
C LEU A 60 -7.75 8.73 16.66
N ALA A 61 -6.53 8.70 16.11
CA ALA A 61 -5.61 9.83 16.08
C ALA A 61 -6.17 11.10 15.40
N PHE A 62 -7.13 10.95 14.47
CA PHE A 62 -7.75 12.10 13.80
C PHE A 62 -8.78 12.83 14.69
N ILE A 63 -9.41 12.10 15.62
CA ILE A 63 -10.51 12.58 16.47
C ILE A 63 -9.98 13.07 17.83
N GLU A 64 -8.93 12.42 18.33
CA GLU A 64 -8.29 12.76 19.60
C GLU A 64 -7.69 14.16 19.63
N LYS A 65 -7.43 14.69 20.83
CA LYS A 65 -6.76 15.99 20.99
C LYS A 65 -5.27 15.91 20.58
N PRO A 66 -4.74 16.81 19.71
CA PRO A 66 -5.45 17.86 18.98
C PRO A 66 -6.27 17.31 17.81
N SER A 67 -7.56 17.68 17.75
CA SER A 67 -8.48 17.17 16.74
C SER A 67 -8.18 17.77 15.36
N SER A 68 -8.12 16.91 14.36
CA SER A 68 -7.92 17.29 12.96
C SER A 68 -9.22 17.71 12.25
N LEU A 69 -10.36 17.58 12.93
CA LEU A 69 -11.68 17.90 12.39
C LEU A 69 -11.92 19.42 12.39
N THR A 70 -11.28 20.11 11.44
CA THR A 70 -11.51 21.52 11.12
C THR A 70 -11.61 21.75 9.62
N VAL A 71 -12.42 22.72 9.21
CA VAL A 71 -12.63 23.05 7.77
C VAL A 71 -11.33 23.54 7.11
N THR A 72 -10.49 24.26 7.87
CA THR A 72 -9.18 24.75 7.43
C THR A 72 -8.10 24.36 8.43
N SER A 73 -6.90 24.10 7.92
CA SER A 73 -5.67 23.91 8.70
C SER A 73 -4.86 25.21 8.84
N ASP A 74 -5.37 26.34 8.33
CA ASP A 74 -4.70 27.63 8.46
C ASP A 74 -4.92 28.21 9.85
N VAL A 75 -3.84 28.38 10.61
CA VAL A 75 -3.85 28.95 11.97
C VAL A 75 -4.50 30.34 12.01
N ARG A 76 -4.47 31.10 10.91
CA ARG A 76 -5.06 32.46 10.84
C ARG A 76 -6.59 32.47 10.84
N TYR A 77 -7.22 31.47 10.24
CA TYR A 77 -8.66 31.41 10.02
C TYR A 77 -9.32 30.17 10.66
N ARG A 78 -8.55 29.41 11.43
CA ARG A 78 -9.00 28.15 12.03
C ARG A 78 -10.03 28.41 13.13
N LEU A 79 -11.23 27.88 12.90
CA LEU A 79 -12.26 27.74 13.93
C LEU A 79 -11.78 26.79 15.04
N PRO A 80 -12.29 26.93 16.28
CA PRO A 80 -11.93 26.03 17.37
C PRO A 80 -12.22 24.58 16.99
N ALA A 81 -11.21 23.72 17.15
CA ALA A 81 -11.34 22.31 16.81
C ALA A 81 -12.38 21.62 17.72
N TRP A 82 -13.13 20.67 17.16
CA TRP A 82 -14.08 19.89 17.94
C TRP A 82 -13.35 19.04 18.98
N ASN A 83 -13.67 19.26 20.25
CA ASN A 83 -13.08 18.53 21.37
C ASN A 83 -14.04 17.41 21.81
N PRO A 84 -13.65 16.13 21.70
CA PRO A 84 -14.49 15.05 22.20
C PRO A 84 -14.60 15.10 23.73
N PRO A 85 -15.74 14.68 24.30
CA PRO A 85 -15.90 14.56 25.74
C PRO A 85 -14.91 13.53 26.31
N CYS A 86 -14.46 13.75 27.54
CA CYS A 86 -13.60 12.79 28.25
C CYS A 86 -14.33 11.44 28.37
N GLY A 87 -13.66 10.36 28.02
CA GLY A 87 -14.21 8.99 28.07
C GLY A 87 -14.69 8.41 26.74
N LEU A 88 -15.05 9.21 25.73
CA LEU A 88 -15.47 8.65 24.42
C LEU A 88 -14.29 7.99 23.69
N THR A 89 -13.18 8.71 23.53
CA THR A 89 -11.98 8.16 22.87
C THR A 89 -11.36 7.04 23.70
N GLU A 90 -11.37 7.19 25.02
CA GLU A 90 -10.79 6.21 25.95
C GLU A 90 -11.62 4.91 26.00
N SER A 91 -12.95 4.96 25.83
CA SER A 91 -13.79 3.76 25.80
C SER A 91 -13.62 2.97 24.49
N ILE A 92 -13.51 3.67 23.36
CA ILE A 92 -13.18 3.04 22.07
C ILE A 92 -11.80 2.40 22.13
N GLU A 93 -10.81 3.06 22.74
CA GLU A 93 -9.46 2.53 22.91
C GLU A 93 -9.45 1.28 23.82
N LEU A 94 -10.18 1.30 24.94
CA LEU A 94 -10.32 0.13 25.82
C LEU A 94 -10.94 -1.07 25.07
N LEU A 95 -12.00 -0.84 24.29
CA LEU A 95 -12.63 -1.89 23.48
C LEU A 95 -11.63 -2.53 22.50
N CYS A 96 -10.78 -1.71 21.88
CA CYS A 96 -9.72 -2.22 21.00
C CYS A 96 -8.69 -3.05 21.77
N PHE A 97 -8.26 -2.60 22.94
CA PHE A 97 -7.32 -3.36 23.78
C PHE A 97 -7.90 -4.69 24.25
N LEU A 98 -9.20 -4.76 24.58
CA LEU A 98 -9.85 -6.03 24.93
C LEU A 98 -9.78 -7.04 23.77
N VAL A 99 -10.02 -6.60 22.54
CA VAL A 99 -9.88 -7.46 21.35
C VAL A 99 -8.43 -7.92 21.17
N PHE A 100 -7.44 -7.06 21.40
CA PHE A 100 -6.03 -7.45 21.33
C PHE A 100 -5.60 -8.41 22.46
N MET A 101 -6.17 -8.26 23.66
CA MET A 101 -5.96 -9.21 24.75
C MET A 101 -6.49 -10.59 24.37
N VAL A 102 -7.70 -10.68 23.79
CA VAL A 102 -8.24 -11.95 23.28
C VAL A 102 -7.34 -12.53 22.17
N ASP A 103 -6.85 -11.70 21.25
CA ASP A 103 -5.92 -12.13 20.19
C ASP A 103 -4.62 -12.73 20.76
N VAL A 104 -4.00 -12.09 21.76
CA VAL A 104 -2.81 -12.62 22.44
C VAL A 104 -3.10 -13.91 23.18
N SER A 105 -4.22 -13.96 23.92
CA SER A 105 -4.61 -15.15 24.69
C SER A 105 -4.82 -16.36 23.77
N VAL A 106 -5.51 -16.19 22.64
CA VAL A 106 -5.71 -17.26 21.65
C VAL A 106 -4.37 -17.69 21.03
N LYS A 107 -3.50 -16.75 20.66
CA LYS A 107 -2.15 -17.07 20.14
C LYS A 107 -1.28 -17.83 21.15
N SER A 108 -1.30 -17.41 22.41
CA SER A 108 -0.55 -18.05 23.49
C SER A 108 -1.02 -19.49 23.70
N TYR A 109 -2.33 -19.72 23.67
CA TYR A 109 -2.89 -21.07 23.75
C TYR A 109 -2.52 -21.95 22.55
N LEU A 110 -2.66 -21.43 21.32
CA LEU A 110 -2.44 -22.20 20.08
C LEU A 110 -0.98 -22.57 19.82
N ILE A 111 -0.04 -21.65 20.08
CA ILE A 111 1.40 -21.86 19.83
C ILE A 111 2.04 -22.69 20.95
N GLY A 112 1.50 -22.61 22.17
CA GLY A 112 2.09 -23.23 23.35
C GLY A 112 3.06 -22.32 24.10
N TRP A 113 3.12 -22.49 25.42
CA TRP A 113 3.77 -21.55 26.33
C TRP A 113 5.29 -21.41 26.10
N GLU A 114 6.00 -22.51 25.88
CA GLU A 114 7.46 -22.47 25.68
C GLU A 114 7.88 -21.80 24.37
N GLU A 115 7.17 -22.11 23.28
CA GLU A 115 7.42 -21.46 21.98
C GLU A 115 7.01 -19.99 21.99
N PHE A 116 5.94 -19.65 22.72
CA PHE A 116 5.44 -18.29 22.83
C PHE A 116 6.52 -17.33 23.37
N TRP A 117 7.23 -17.72 24.45
CA TRP A 117 8.30 -16.91 25.04
C TRP A 117 9.56 -16.80 24.18
N LYS A 118 9.82 -17.80 23.32
CA LYS A 118 10.94 -17.73 22.36
C LYS A 118 10.69 -16.70 21.26
N ASN A 119 9.42 -16.40 20.95
CA ASN A 119 9.08 -15.49 19.87
C ASN A 119 9.11 -14.01 20.33
N LYS A 120 10.19 -13.31 19.96
CA LYS A 120 10.41 -11.88 20.29
C LYS A 120 9.25 -10.96 19.87
N TRP A 121 8.53 -11.28 18.80
CA TRP A 121 7.38 -10.48 18.36
C TRP A 121 6.16 -10.60 19.29
N LEU A 122 5.93 -11.78 19.87
CA LEU A 122 4.84 -11.98 20.83
C LEU A 122 5.18 -11.35 22.17
N MET A 123 6.45 -11.42 22.59
CA MET A 123 6.94 -10.72 23.77
C MET A 123 6.79 -9.19 23.65
N ALA A 124 7.20 -8.62 22.52
CA ALA A 124 7.01 -7.19 22.25
C ALA A 124 5.51 -6.79 22.22
N TYR A 125 4.63 -7.70 21.80
CA TYR A 125 3.19 -7.46 21.78
C TYR A 125 2.58 -7.40 23.18
N ILE A 126 2.94 -8.34 24.06
CA ILE A 126 2.53 -8.27 25.49
C ILE A 126 3.08 -7.00 26.13
N LEU A 127 4.36 -6.70 25.94
CA LEU A 127 4.99 -5.51 26.51
C LEU A 127 4.27 -4.23 26.06
N THR A 128 3.95 -4.14 24.76
CA THR A 128 3.22 -3.00 24.19
C THR A 128 1.83 -2.87 24.80
N LEU A 129 1.10 -3.98 24.95
CA LEU A 129 -0.23 -3.98 25.56
C LEU A 129 -0.17 -3.53 27.02
N ILE A 130 0.77 -4.05 27.81
CA ILE A 130 0.96 -3.66 29.21
C ILE A 130 1.22 -2.16 29.32
N VAL A 131 2.19 -1.63 28.56
CA VAL A 131 2.51 -0.19 28.58
C VAL A 131 1.30 0.65 28.16
N SER A 132 0.56 0.22 27.13
CA SER A 132 -0.63 0.95 26.67
C SER A 132 -1.79 0.94 27.68
N LEU A 133 -1.99 -0.17 28.40
CA LEU A 133 -3.00 -0.29 29.45
C LEU A 133 -2.63 0.55 30.67
N THR A 134 -1.36 0.56 31.08
CA THR A 134 -0.90 1.42 32.17
C THR A 134 -1.10 2.90 31.83
N ASP A 135 -0.70 3.34 30.64
CA ASP A 135 -0.88 4.72 30.17
C ASP A 135 -2.37 5.10 30.05
N TRP A 136 -3.23 4.15 29.66
CA TRP A 136 -4.69 4.35 29.63
C TRP A 136 -5.27 4.54 31.03
N ILE A 137 -4.87 3.72 32.02
CA ILE A 137 -5.28 3.87 33.43
C ILE A 137 -4.82 5.22 33.99
N VAL A 138 -3.59 5.63 33.72
CA VAL A 138 -3.04 6.93 34.11
C VAL A 138 -3.86 8.07 33.51
N SER A 139 -4.13 8.02 32.20
CA SER A 139 -4.93 9.04 31.50
C SER A 139 -6.36 9.16 32.05
N LEU A 140 -6.97 8.04 32.45
CA LEU A 140 -8.29 8.04 33.09
C LEU A 140 -8.24 8.65 34.50
N SER A 141 -7.18 8.34 35.25
CA SER A 141 -6.96 8.85 36.61
C SER A 141 -6.79 10.38 36.63
N PHE A 142 -6.20 10.96 35.59
CA PHE A 142 -6.04 12.41 35.40
C PHE A 142 -7.20 13.07 34.64
N PHE A 143 -8.39 12.44 34.55
CA PHE A 143 -9.56 12.98 33.84
C PHE A 143 -9.25 13.46 32.40
N CYS A 144 -8.35 12.76 31.70
CA CYS A 144 -7.90 13.07 30.34
C CYS A 144 -7.20 14.44 30.17
N ALA A 145 -6.68 15.03 31.26
CA ALA A 145 -5.93 16.29 31.24
C ALA A 145 -4.45 16.13 30.83
N GLU A 146 -4.00 14.90 30.61
CA GLU A 146 -2.61 14.60 30.24
C GLU A 146 -2.25 15.15 28.85
N VAL A 147 -1.12 15.86 28.79
CA VAL A 147 -0.62 16.50 27.57
C VAL A 147 0.09 15.49 26.65
N MET A 148 0.77 14.51 27.22
CA MET A 148 1.60 13.53 26.51
C MET A 148 1.06 12.12 26.71
N ARG A 149 0.60 11.46 25.64
CA ARG A 149 0.08 10.09 25.71
C ARG A 149 1.02 9.14 24.99
N ILE A 150 1.77 8.34 25.76
CA ILE A 150 2.81 7.46 25.21
C ILE A 150 2.19 6.34 24.37
N ARG A 151 1.00 5.85 24.74
CA ARG A 151 0.31 4.77 24.03
C ARG A 151 0.07 5.05 22.55
N ARG A 152 -0.05 6.32 22.15
CA ARG A 152 -0.24 6.72 20.75
C ARG A 152 0.91 6.23 19.87
N ILE A 153 2.16 6.43 20.31
CA ILE A 153 3.36 6.05 19.55
C ILE A 153 3.40 4.53 19.32
N LEU A 154 2.85 3.75 20.25
CA LEU A 154 2.88 2.30 20.21
C LEU A 154 1.81 1.68 19.29
N ARG A 155 0.72 2.38 18.95
CA ARG A 155 -0.39 1.84 18.16
C ARG A 155 0.01 1.23 16.79
N PRO A 156 0.94 1.81 16.01
CA PRO A 156 1.41 1.20 14.76
C PRO A 156 2.04 -0.19 14.94
N PHE A 157 2.51 -0.52 16.14
CA PHE A 157 3.02 -1.86 16.44
C PHE A 157 1.94 -2.94 16.23
N PHE A 158 0.66 -2.65 16.52
CA PHE A 158 -0.42 -3.61 16.30
C PHE A 158 -0.60 -3.97 14.82
N LEU A 159 -0.40 -3.00 13.91
CA LEU A 159 -0.41 -3.23 12.46
C LEU A 159 0.79 -4.08 12.03
N LEU A 160 2.00 -3.76 12.52
CA LEU A 160 3.21 -4.55 12.26
C LEU A 160 3.07 -5.99 12.77
N GLN A 161 2.46 -6.17 13.94
CA GLN A 161 2.33 -7.46 14.58
C GLN A 161 1.38 -8.40 13.83
N ASN A 162 0.31 -7.87 13.25
CA ASN A 162 -0.67 -8.68 12.51
C ASN A 162 -0.14 -9.11 11.13
N SER A 163 0.60 -8.24 10.44
CA SER A 163 1.04 -8.50 9.07
C SER A 163 2.37 -9.27 9.02
N SER A 164 2.31 -10.56 8.66
CA SER A 164 3.50 -11.40 8.45
C SER A 164 4.42 -10.86 7.35
N MET A 165 3.83 -10.29 6.29
CA MET A 165 4.59 -9.68 5.20
C MET A 165 5.33 -8.43 5.66
N MET A 166 4.71 -7.59 6.50
CA MET A 166 5.38 -6.40 7.06
C MET A 166 6.57 -6.77 7.96
N LYS A 167 6.45 -7.84 8.75
CA LYS A 167 7.57 -8.37 9.57
C LYS A 167 8.73 -8.82 8.70
N LYS A 168 8.43 -9.53 7.62
CA LYS A 168 9.41 -9.97 6.62
C LYS A 168 10.12 -8.74 6.03
N THR A 169 9.37 -7.78 5.49
CA THR A 169 9.96 -6.57 4.87
C THR A 169 10.71 -5.70 5.87
N LEU A 170 10.29 -5.59 7.14
CA LEU A 170 11.04 -4.87 8.16
C LEU A 170 12.36 -5.58 8.50
N LYS A 171 12.33 -6.92 8.59
CA LYS A 171 13.55 -7.72 8.76
C LYS A 171 14.49 -7.54 7.57
N SER A 172 13.95 -7.46 6.35
CA SER A 172 14.73 -7.14 5.15
C SER A 172 15.45 -5.80 5.30
N ILE A 173 14.70 -4.73 5.57
CA ILE A 173 15.25 -3.39 5.71
C ILE A 173 16.35 -3.37 6.78
N ASN A 174 16.10 -4.01 7.93
CA ASN A 174 17.10 -4.09 8.99
C ASN A 174 18.37 -4.84 8.57
N SER A 175 18.24 -5.87 7.73
CA SER A 175 19.38 -6.58 7.16
C SER A 175 20.13 -5.77 6.09
N THR A 176 19.48 -4.82 5.40
CA THR A 176 20.14 -3.95 4.39
C THR A 176 20.79 -2.71 5.00
N LEU A 177 20.36 -2.28 6.20
CA LEU A 177 20.89 -1.09 6.89
C LEU A 177 22.43 -1.06 7.05
N PRO A 178 23.14 -2.15 7.39
CA PRO A 178 24.60 -2.12 7.55
C PRO A 178 25.34 -1.72 6.28
N GLU A 179 24.87 -2.19 5.12
CA GLU A 179 25.50 -1.83 3.84
C GLU A 179 25.17 -0.40 3.44
N MET A 180 23.93 0.03 3.68
CA MET A 180 23.53 1.43 3.47
C MET A 180 24.33 2.39 4.35
N ALA A 181 24.72 1.97 5.56
CA ALA A 181 25.50 2.78 6.47
C ALA A 181 26.85 3.19 5.88
N SER A 182 27.48 2.34 5.04
CA SER A 182 28.74 2.68 4.37
C SER A 182 28.60 3.86 3.39
N VAL A 183 27.49 3.91 2.64
CA VAL A 183 27.20 4.99 1.68
C VAL A 183 26.74 6.25 2.41
N VAL A 184 25.93 6.11 3.46
CA VAL A 184 25.54 7.24 4.32
C VAL A 184 26.78 7.85 4.99
N LEU A 185 27.74 7.03 5.40
CA LEU A 185 29.03 7.49 5.92
C LEU A 185 29.82 8.25 4.85
N LEU A 186 29.91 7.71 3.63
CA LEU A 186 30.56 8.39 2.50
C LEU A 186 29.90 9.73 2.19
N LEU A 187 28.57 9.80 2.25
CA LEU A 187 27.80 11.02 2.08
C LEU A 187 28.06 12.03 3.21
N ALA A 188 28.14 11.57 4.45
CA ALA A 188 28.51 12.40 5.59
C ALA A 188 29.92 12.98 5.44
N VAL A 189 30.89 12.18 4.97
CA VAL A 189 32.26 12.66 4.66
C VAL A 189 32.25 13.71 3.56
N HIS A 190 31.52 13.46 2.46
CA HIS A 190 31.35 14.43 1.38
C HIS A 190 30.76 15.77 1.89
N LEU A 191 29.67 15.73 2.66
CA LEU A 191 29.07 16.92 3.26
C LEU A 191 30.03 17.64 4.20
N SER A 192 30.76 16.91 5.04
CA SER A 192 31.72 17.47 6.00
C SER A 192 32.86 18.20 5.30
N LEU A 193 33.47 17.56 4.30
CA LEU A 193 34.59 18.09 3.53
C LEU A 193 34.18 19.35 2.76
N PHE A 194 33.06 19.31 2.03
CA PHE A 194 32.58 20.48 1.28
C PHE A 194 32.11 21.61 2.20
N THR A 195 31.61 21.31 3.41
CA THR A 195 31.31 22.33 4.42
C THR A 195 32.57 23.07 4.85
N MET A 196 33.66 22.34 5.11
CA MET A 196 34.94 22.94 5.46
C MET A 196 35.50 23.79 4.32
N PHE A 197 35.45 23.31 3.07
CA PHE A 197 35.86 24.10 1.91
C PHE A 197 34.98 25.34 1.71
N ALA A 198 33.66 25.23 1.84
CA ALA A 198 32.74 26.36 1.70
C ALA A 198 33.02 27.46 2.72
N MET A 199 33.23 27.10 3.99
CA MET A 199 33.54 28.08 5.03
C MET A 199 34.88 28.80 4.81
N LEU A 200 35.86 28.13 4.19
CA LEU A 200 37.14 28.74 3.83
C LEU A 200 37.03 29.62 2.58
N LEU A 201 36.29 29.16 1.57
CA LEU A 201 36.16 29.84 0.29
C LEU A 201 35.27 31.08 0.37
N PHE A 202 34.20 31.01 1.18
CA PHE A 202 33.23 32.08 1.40
C PHE A 202 33.41 32.75 2.77
N ALA A 203 34.64 32.74 3.30
CA ALA A 203 34.98 33.41 4.55
C ALA A 203 34.78 34.93 4.43
N ARG A 204 34.54 35.58 5.57
CA ARG A 204 34.33 37.04 5.66
C ARG A 204 35.54 37.80 5.11
N THR A 205 35.30 38.65 4.12
CA THR A 205 36.28 39.63 3.62
C THR A 205 36.21 40.93 4.44
N LYS A 206 37.25 41.78 4.33
CA LYS A 206 37.35 43.02 5.13
C LYS A 206 36.24 44.03 4.80
N ASP A 207 35.67 43.96 3.60
CA ASP A 207 34.61 44.86 3.11
C ASP A 207 33.22 44.28 3.42
N GLY A 208 32.80 44.40 4.69
CA GLY A 208 31.60 43.76 5.22
C GLY A 208 30.24 44.11 4.57
N GLN A 209 30.19 45.00 3.58
CA GLN A 209 28.96 45.36 2.84
C GLN A 209 28.66 44.44 1.63
N GLN A 210 29.61 43.65 1.14
CA GLN A 210 29.42 42.79 -0.06
C GLN A 210 29.22 41.30 0.24
N ASP A 211 29.38 40.86 1.50
CA ASP A 211 29.37 39.43 1.86
C ASP A 211 27.99 38.89 2.26
N LYS A 212 27.02 39.01 1.34
CA LYS A 212 25.66 38.46 1.54
C LYS A 212 25.66 36.93 1.69
N GLU A 213 26.53 36.19 1.00
CA GLU A 213 26.64 34.72 1.13
C GLU A 213 27.04 34.28 2.53
N TRP A 214 28.12 34.87 3.05
CA TRP A 214 28.68 34.51 4.34
C TRP A 214 27.67 34.77 5.45
N LEU A 215 26.96 35.89 5.38
CA LEU A 215 25.98 36.26 6.39
C LEU A 215 24.78 35.31 6.43
N VAL A 216 24.33 34.81 5.26
CA VAL A 216 23.09 34.04 5.13
C VAL A 216 23.32 32.53 5.20
N TYR A 217 24.36 32.00 4.55
CA TYR A 217 24.54 30.54 4.36
C TYR A 217 25.77 29.98 5.07
N PHE A 218 26.93 30.66 4.98
CA PHE A 218 28.23 30.08 5.36
C PHE A 218 28.86 30.67 6.64
N ARG A 219 28.03 31.21 7.54
CA ARG A 219 28.52 31.90 8.75
C ARG A 219 29.14 30.96 9.78
N ASN A 220 28.46 29.85 10.05
CA ASN A 220 28.82 28.89 11.09
C ASN A 220 28.80 27.47 10.51
N LEU A 221 29.53 26.54 11.13
CA LEU A 221 29.53 25.12 10.74
C LEU A 221 28.12 24.50 10.65
N PRO A 222 27.22 24.61 11.65
CA PRO A 222 25.89 23.99 11.54
C PRO A 222 25.01 24.63 10.46
N ASP A 223 25.14 25.93 10.20
CA ASP A 223 24.33 26.64 9.20
C ASP A 223 24.85 26.35 7.78
N SER A 224 26.17 26.26 7.63
CA SER A 224 26.85 25.84 6.40
C SER A 224 26.52 24.40 6.05
N LEU A 225 26.60 23.50 7.04
CA LEU A 225 26.23 22.08 6.87
C LEU A 225 24.76 21.95 6.50
N THR A 226 23.87 22.73 7.12
CA THR A 226 22.44 22.71 6.76
C THR A 226 22.22 23.23 5.34
N SER A 227 22.88 24.32 4.95
CA SER A 227 22.76 24.91 3.62
C SER A 227 23.23 23.95 2.52
N LEU A 228 24.34 23.23 2.74
CA LEU A 228 24.84 22.22 1.82
C LEU A 228 24.02 20.92 1.86
N LEU A 229 23.49 20.51 3.00
CA LEU A 229 22.57 19.39 3.09
C LEU A 229 21.27 19.67 2.31
N VAL A 230 20.76 20.90 2.37
CA VAL A 230 19.62 21.33 1.55
C VAL A 230 20.00 21.37 0.07
N LEU A 231 21.21 21.83 -0.27
CA LEU A 231 21.71 21.83 -1.64
C LEU A 231 21.91 20.41 -2.22
N LEU A 232 22.27 19.44 -1.38
CA LEU A 232 22.39 18.04 -1.78
C LEU A 232 21.07 17.50 -2.36
N THR A 233 19.94 18.01 -1.85
CA THR A 233 18.59 17.73 -2.35
C THR A 233 18.13 18.69 -3.45
N THR A 234 18.97 19.65 -3.86
CA THR A 234 18.72 20.70 -4.86
C THR A 234 17.59 21.67 -4.58
N ALA A 235 17.08 21.73 -3.35
CA ALA A 235 15.91 22.55 -3.01
C ALA A 235 16.20 24.06 -2.88
N ASN A 236 17.44 24.46 -2.60
CA ASN A 236 17.87 25.87 -2.56
C ASN A 236 18.75 26.26 -3.76
N ASN A 237 18.72 25.48 -4.85
CA ASN A 237 19.37 25.84 -6.11
C ASN A 237 18.37 26.62 -6.98
N PRO A 238 18.69 27.84 -7.48
CA PRO A 238 20.00 28.51 -7.51
C PRO A 238 20.32 29.44 -6.32
N ASP A 239 19.38 29.69 -5.40
CA ASP A 239 19.46 30.74 -4.36
C ASP A 239 20.76 30.75 -3.55
N VAL A 240 21.28 29.59 -3.15
CA VAL A 240 22.53 29.48 -2.38
C VAL A 240 23.77 29.89 -3.19
N MET A 241 23.71 29.78 -4.53
CA MET A 241 24.80 30.05 -5.46
C MET A 241 24.77 31.49 -5.98
N ILE A 242 23.59 32.01 -6.38
CA ILE A 242 23.17 33.36 -6.00
C ILE A 242 24.28 34.42 -5.80
N PRO A 243 24.47 34.85 -4.54
CA PRO A 243 25.38 35.94 -4.27
C PRO A 243 26.84 35.60 -4.58
N ALA A 244 27.27 34.33 -4.47
CA ALA A 244 28.64 33.91 -4.80
C ALA A 244 28.93 34.09 -6.29
N TYR A 245 28.00 33.65 -7.12
CA TYR A 245 28.09 33.78 -8.56
C TYR A 245 28.15 35.24 -9.01
N SER A 246 27.43 36.12 -8.33
CA SER A 246 27.42 37.56 -8.63
C SER A 246 28.76 38.25 -8.35
N LYS A 247 29.56 37.71 -7.42
CA LYS A 247 30.92 38.20 -7.16
C LYS A 247 31.92 37.70 -8.19
N ASN A 248 31.92 36.39 -8.44
CA ASN A 248 32.78 35.78 -9.44
C ASN A 248 32.11 34.53 -10.02
N ARG A 249 32.03 34.46 -11.35
CA ARG A 249 31.46 33.33 -12.08
C ARG A 249 32.19 32.02 -11.75
N ALA A 250 33.46 32.06 -11.38
CA ALA A 250 34.25 30.88 -11.02
C ALA A 250 33.69 30.12 -9.81
N TYR A 251 32.99 30.79 -8.88
CA TYR A 251 32.38 30.12 -7.72
C TYR A 251 31.28 29.12 -8.10
N SER A 252 30.71 29.21 -9.31
CA SER A 252 29.77 28.18 -9.81
C SER A 252 30.40 26.79 -9.88
N ILE A 253 31.71 26.68 -10.12
CA ILE A 253 32.42 25.40 -10.22
C ILE A 253 32.31 24.61 -8.91
N PHE A 254 32.38 25.29 -7.76
CA PHE A 254 32.24 24.66 -6.44
C PHE A 254 30.86 23.99 -6.29
N PHE A 255 29.79 24.72 -6.60
CA PHE A 255 28.42 24.21 -6.46
C PHE A 255 28.10 23.11 -7.48
N ILE A 256 28.58 23.26 -8.73
CA ILE A 256 28.44 22.23 -9.77
C ILE A 256 29.14 20.94 -9.32
N LEU A 257 30.39 21.03 -8.85
CA LEU A 257 31.14 19.87 -8.39
C LEU A 257 30.45 19.17 -7.21
N PHE A 258 29.96 19.95 -6.24
CA PHE A 258 29.21 19.45 -5.10
C PHE A 258 27.94 18.70 -5.54
N THR A 259 27.13 19.28 -6.43
CA THR A 259 25.89 18.66 -6.88
C THR A 259 26.12 17.42 -7.74
N VAL A 260 27.14 17.41 -8.61
CA VAL A 260 27.47 16.23 -9.44
C VAL A 260 27.93 15.06 -8.55
N LEU A 261 28.84 15.30 -7.61
CA LEU A 261 29.32 14.25 -6.72
C LEU A 261 28.24 13.80 -5.73
N GLY A 262 27.56 14.73 -5.07
CA GLY A 262 26.58 14.43 -4.04
C GLY A 262 25.27 13.87 -4.60
N ASN A 263 24.60 14.62 -5.48
CA ASN A 263 23.27 14.24 -5.96
C ASN A 263 23.35 13.18 -7.06
N LEU A 264 24.14 13.41 -8.13
CA LEU A 264 24.11 12.49 -9.27
C LEU A 264 24.89 11.19 -9.02
N PHE A 265 26.01 11.24 -8.29
CA PHE A 265 26.79 10.03 -8.04
C PHE A 265 26.35 9.31 -6.75
N LEU A 266 26.46 9.96 -5.58
CA LEU A 266 26.21 9.29 -4.31
C LEU A 266 24.74 8.86 -4.11
N MET A 267 23.75 9.68 -4.47
CA MET A 267 22.34 9.28 -4.31
C MET A 267 21.97 8.12 -5.24
N ASN A 268 22.41 8.14 -6.50
CA ASN A 268 22.13 7.05 -7.45
C ASN A 268 22.88 5.76 -7.07
N LEU A 269 24.11 5.86 -6.55
CA LEU A 269 24.83 4.72 -5.98
C LEU A 269 24.08 4.10 -4.81
N LEU A 270 23.50 4.93 -3.93
CA LEU A 270 22.67 4.48 -2.84
C LEU A 270 21.44 3.70 -3.35
N THR A 271 20.75 4.22 -4.37
CA THR A 271 19.61 3.52 -5.01
C THR A 271 20.03 2.15 -5.55
N ALA A 272 21.21 2.04 -6.19
CA ALA A 272 21.73 0.80 -6.73
C ALA A 272 22.03 -0.24 -5.63
N ILE A 273 22.65 0.17 -4.52
CA ILE A 273 22.94 -0.71 -3.38
C ILE A 273 21.65 -1.20 -2.72
N ILE A 274 20.68 -0.30 -2.51
CA ILE A 274 19.35 -0.67 -1.99
C ILE A 274 18.70 -1.71 -2.90
N TYR A 275 18.74 -1.51 -4.22
CA TYR A 275 18.16 -2.45 -5.19
C TYR A 275 18.79 -3.84 -5.10
N ASN A 276 20.12 -3.94 -5.10
CA ASN A 276 20.82 -5.22 -5.06
C ASN A 276 20.50 -6.02 -3.79
N GLN A 277 20.51 -5.36 -2.63
CA GLN A 277 20.23 -6.02 -1.37
C GLN A 277 18.77 -6.42 -1.23
N PHE A 278 17.88 -5.57 -1.70
CA PHE A 278 16.46 -5.85 -1.67
C PHE A 278 16.08 -7.03 -2.58
N ARG A 279 16.69 -7.13 -3.77
CA ARG A 279 16.52 -8.27 -4.70
C ARG A 279 16.97 -9.59 -4.06
N GLY A 280 18.14 -9.62 -3.45
CA GLY A 280 18.64 -10.82 -2.74
C GLY A 280 17.70 -11.26 -1.61
N TYR A 281 17.12 -10.30 -0.88
CA TYR A 281 16.12 -10.61 0.14
C TYR A 281 14.82 -11.18 -0.43
N LEU A 282 14.27 -10.57 -1.49
CA LEU A 282 13.02 -11.04 -2.10
C LEU A 282 13.13 -12.51 -2.51
N LEU A 283 14.24 -12.88 -3.12
CA LEU A 283 14.52 -14.26 -3.52
C LEU A 283 14.51 -15.20 -2.31
N LYS A 284 15.24 -14.87 -1.24
CA LYS A 284 15.25 -15.65 0.01
C LYS A 284 13.87 -15.75 0.68
N SER A 285 13.07 -14.68 0.62
CA SER A 285 11.72 -14.67 1.17
C SER A 285 10.78 -15.60 0.40
N VAL A 286 10.87 -15.61 -0.93
CA VAL A 286 10.08 -16.50 -1.80
C VAL A 286 10.51 -17.95 -1.62
N GLN A 287 11.81 -18.23 -1.54
CA GLN A 287 12.36 -19.56 -1.21
C GLN A 287 11.77 -20.09 0.11
N SER A 288 11.74 -19.25 1.15
CA SER A 288 11.17 -19.64 2.44
C SER A 288 9.67 -19.91 2.38
N SER A 289 8.91 -19.17 1.56
CA SER A 289 7.49 -19.46 1.34
C SER A 289 7.29 -20.81 0.64
N LEU A 290 8.02 -21.09 -0.43
CA LEU A 290 7.96 -22.38 -1.12
C LEU A 290 8.30 -23.53 -0.17
N PHE A 291 9.38 -23.38 0.61
CA PHE A 291 9.78 -24.36 1.61
C PHE A 291 8.65 -24.69 2.59
N ARG A 292 7.96 -23.67 3.13
CA ARG A 292 6.82 -23.87 4.06
C ARG A 292 5.66 -24.62 3.43
N ARG A 293 5.36 -24.31 2.16
CA ARG A 293 4.30 -24.97 1.42
C ARG A 293 4.63 -26.45 1.18
N ARG A 294 5.85 -26.75 0.73
CA ARG A 294 6.31 -28.14 0.55
C ARG A 294 6.30 -28.90 1.87
N LEU A 295 6.75 -28.27 2.97
CA LEU A 295 6.71 -28.85 4.32
C LEU A 295 5.27 -29.17 4.78
N GLY A 296 4.31 -28.26 4.58
CA GLY A 296 2.90 -28.48 4.94
C GLY A 296 2.25 -29.61 4.15
N ILE A 297 2.53 -29.70 2.85
CA ILE A 297 2.06 -30.81 2.00
C ILE A 297 2.68 -32.13 2.47
N ARG A 298 3.99 -32.14 2.79
CA ARG A 298 4.64 -33.36 3.29
C ARG A 298 4.12 -33.79 4.65
N ALA A 299 3.90 -32.86 5.58
CA ALA A 299 3.30 -33.16 6.88
C ALA A 299 1.91 -33.79 6.74
N ALA A 300 1.08 -33.27 5.83
CA ALA A 300 -0.23 -33.83 5.53
C ALA A 300 -0.15 -35.26 4.97
N PHE A 301 0.86 -35.56 4.14
CA PHE A 301 1.12 -36.89 3.62
C PHE A 301 1.45 -37.89 4.75
N GLU A 302 2.39 -37.53 5.64
CA GLU A 302 2.81 -38.42 6.74
C GLU A 302 1.63 -38.75 7.68
N VAL A 303 0.84 -37.74 8.07
CA VAL A 303 -0.33 -37.92 8.94
C VAL A 303 -1.44 -38.76 8.28
N LEU A 304 -1.61 -38.67 6.97
CA LEU A 304 -2.57 -39.51 6.26
C LEU A 304 -2.07 -40.93 6.05
N SER A 305 -0.75 -41.13 6.00
CA SER A 305 -0.15 -42.45 5.88
C SER A 305 -0.25 -43.25 7.17
N SER A 306 -0.17 -42.58 8.34
CA SER A 306 -0.34 -43.21 9.66
C SER A 306 -1.79 -43.64 9.96
N LEU A 307 -2.75 -43.22 9.15
CA LEU A 307 -4.17 -43.57 9.29
C LEU A 307 -4.44 -45.06 8.96
N LYS A 308 -3.47 -45.74 8.33
CA LYS A 308 -3.52 -47.16 8.02
C LYS A 308 -2.38 -47.85 8.76
N GLU A 309 -2.69 -48.81 9.63
CA GLU A 309 -1.71 -49.79 10.10
C GLU A 309 -1.19 -50.54 8.87
N ALA A 310 -0.05 -50.13 8.34
CA ALA A 310 0.62 -50.89 7.29
C ALA A 310 1.16 -52.19 7.92
N PRO A 311 1.01 -53.36 7.26
CA PRO A 311 1.71 -54.55 7.68
C PRO A 311 3.22 -54.27 7.68
N ALA A 312 3.92 -54.73 8.71
CA ALA A 312 5.28 -54.34 9.15
C ALA A 312 6.43 -54.43 8.11
N ASN A 313 6.17 -54.73 6.83
CA ASN A 313 7.16 -55.00 5.80
C ASN A 313 7.15 -54.04 4.59
N ALA A 314 6.37 -52.95 4.60
CA ALA A 314 6.40 -51.96 3.52
C ALA A 314 7.28 -50.74 3.88
N GLN A 315 8.48 -50.65 3.30
CA GLN A 315 9.39 -49.50 3.43
C GLN A 315 8.86 -48.18 2.84
N GLN A 316 7.68 -48.19 2.20
CA GLN A 316 7.09 -47.04 1.55
C GLN A 316 5.71 -46.73 2.15
N SER A 317 5.56 -45.51 2.67
CA SER A 317 4.30 -44.96 3.14
C SER A 317 3.37 -44.69 1.95
N TYR A 318 2.09 -45.04 2.08
CA TYR A 318 1.07 -44.82 1.05
C TYR A 318 -0.17 -44.15 1.62
N VAL A 319 -0.79 -43.26 0.84
CA VAL A 319 -2.04 -42.59 1.23
C VAL A 319 -3.20 -43.13 0.40
N SER A 320 -4.34 -43.41 1.05
CA SER A 320 -5.55 -43.84 0.36
C SER A 320 -6.23 -42.69 -0.39
N THR A 321 -6.66 -42.94 -1.63
CA THR A 321 -7.41 -41.97 -2.45
C THR A 321 -8.71 -41.51 -1.78
N GLY A 322 -9.40 -42.43 -1.08
CA GLY A 322 -10.63 -42.15 -0.34
C GLY A 322 -10.45 -41.16 0.82
N ALA A 323 -9.39 -41.33 1.63
CA ALA A 323 -9.09 -40.40 2.73
C ALA A 323 -8.75 -38.99 2.21
N LEU A 324 -7.96 -38.91 1.13
CA LEU A 324 -7.64 -37.63 0.50
C LEU A 324 -8.89 -36.93 -0.06
N LEU A 325 -9.86 -37.67 -0.60
CA LEU A 325 -11.12 -37.11 -1.09
C LEU A 325 -11.94 -36.51 0.07
N GLN A 326 -12.02 -37.18 1.22
CA GLN A 326 -12.67 -36.64 2.43
C GLN A 326 -11.98 -35.38 2.95
N VAL A 327 -10.65 -35.35 2.96
CA VAL A 327 -9.86 -34.16 3.33
C VAL A 327 -10.15 -33.01 2.36
N LEU A 328 -10.06 -33.25 1.05
CA LEU A 328 -10.30 -32.22 0.04
C LEU A 328 -11.71 -31.65 0.13
N GLN A 329 -12.72 -32.44 0.50
CA GLN A 329 -14.07 -31.95 0.74
C GLN A 329 -14.13 -30.90 1.87
N LYS A 330 -13.40 -31.12 2.96
CA LYS A 330 -13.37 -30.24 4.15
C LYS A 330 -12.44 -29.02 4.03
N VAL A 331 -11.42 -29.08 3.17
CA VAL A 331 -10.45 -27.98 2.96
C VAL A 331 -11.10 -26.78 2.28
N GLU A 332 -10.86 -25.58 2.83
CA GLU A 332 -11.20 -24.31 2.20
C GLU A 332 -10.16 -23.92 1.14
N MET A 333 -10.49 -24.11 -0.14
CA MET A 333 -9.63 -23.73 -1.27
C MET A 333 -10.45 -23.23 -2.47
N ASP A 334 -9.81 -22.64 -3.47
CA ASP A 334 -10.52 -22.21 -4.68
C ASP A 334 -11.20 -23.41 -5.36
N SER A 335 -12.47 -23.23 -5.72
CA SER A 335 -13.33 -24.27 -6.29
C SER A 335 -12.74 -24.92 -7.53
N ARG A 336 -12.01 -24.15 -8.34
CA ARG A 336 -11.37 -24.63 -9.57
C ARG A 336 -10.18 -25.53 -9.28
N CYS A 337 -9.28 -25.09 -8.40
CA CYS A 337 -8.13 -25.90 -7.99
C CYS A 337 -8.60 -27.20 -7.34
N LYS A 338 -9.62 -27.13 -6.48
CA LYS A 338 -10.26 -28.32 -5.89
C LYS A 338 -10.75 -29.30 -6.94
N GLN A 339 -11.46 -28.80 -7.97
CA GLN A 339 -11.94 -29.64 -9.07
C GLN A 339 -10.80 -30.21 -9.92
N ALA A 340 -9.74 -29.44 -10.18
CA ALA A 340 -8.58 -29.90 -10.93
C ALA A 340 -7.81 -31.01 -10.21
N ILE A 341 -7.60 -30.86 -8.90
CA ILE A 341 -6.98 -31.88 -8.05
C ILE A 341 -7.86 -33.14 -8.00
N VAL A 342 -9.18 -33.00 -7.81
CA VAL A 342 -10.10 -34.15 -7.79
C VAL A 342 -10.17 -34.87 -9.15
N ARG A 343 -10.10 -34.15 -10.28
CA ARG A 343 -10.02 -34.78 -11.61
C ARG A 343 -8.71 -35.53 -11.80
N SER A 344 -7.59 -34.91 -11.39
CA SER A 344 -6.28 -35.54 -11.46
C SER A 344 -6.24 -36.81 -10.61
N LEU A 345 -6.81 -36.77 -9.40
CA LEU A 345 -6.95 -37.94 -8.52
C LEU A 345 -7.73 -39.08 -9.16
N LYS A 346 -8.84 -38.80 -9.84
CA LYS A 346 -9.64 -39.82 -10.54
C LYS A 346 -8.93 -40.46 -11.73
N THR A 347 -7.86 -39.84 -12.23
CA THR A 347 -7.07 -40.37 -13.35
C THR A 347 -6.08 -41.43 -12.88
N TYR A 348 -5.72 -41.43 -11.59
CA TYR A 348 -4.89 -42.48 -11.01
C TYR A 348 -5.74 -43.74 -10.76
N SER A 349 -5.32 -44.86 -11.35
CA SER A 349 -6.02 -46.15 -11.27
C SER A 349 -5.76 -46.92 -9.97
N CYS A 350 -4.76 -46.52 -9.18
CA CYS A 350 -4.42 -47.16 -7.91
C CYS A 350 -5.03 -46.39 -6.73
N ASP A 351 -5.59 -47.13 -5.77
CA ASP A 351 -6.12 -46.58 -4.51
C ASP A 351 -5.03 -46.09 -3.54
N GLN A 352 -3.76 -46.17 -3.93
CA GLN A 352 -2.60 -45.80 -3.14
C GLN A 352 -1.76 -44.76 -3.87
N LEU A 353 -1.42 -43.69 -3.16
CA LEU A 353 -0.58 -42.58 -3.65
C LEU A 353 0.78 -42.61 -2.94
N SER A 354 1.86 -42.55 -3.71
CA SER A 354 3.22 -42.34 -3.18
C SER A 354 3.45 -40.86 -2.85
N ALA A 355 4.49 -40.56 -2.06
CA ALA A 355 4.83 -39.19 -1.67
C ALA A 355 5.08 -38.26 -2.87
N ALA A 356 5.82 -38.72 -3.88
CA ALA A 356 6.10 -37.95 -5.09
C ALA A 356 4.82 -37.69 -5.91
N GLN A 357 3.92 -38.68 -6.00
CA GLN A 357 2.62 -38.50 -6.67
C GLN A 357 1.73 -37.52 -5.90
N PHE A 358 1.72 -37.59 -4.57
CA PHE A 358 1.00 -36.67 -3.70
C PHE A 358 1.50 -35.23 -3.88
N GLN A 359 2.81 -35.01 -3.86
CA GLN A 359 3.40 -33.70 -4.07
C GLN A 359 3.08 -33.13 -5.46
N LYS A 360 3.15 -33.97 -6.51
CA LYS A 360 2.82 -33.60 -7.89
C LYS A 360 1.35 -33.17 -8.06
N LEU A 361 0.42 -33.79 -7.33
CA LEU A 361 -0.99 -33.37 -7.34
C LEU A 361 -1.17 -31.92 -6.85
N PHE A 362 -0.40 -31.52 -5.83
CA PHE A 362 -0.46 -30.16 -5.27
C PHE A 362 0.38 -29.13 -6.05
N GLU A 363 1.09 -29.52 -7.10
CA GLU A 363 1.67 -28.58 -8.08
C GLU A 363 0.58 -27.93 -8.94
N GLU A 364 -0.62 -28.52 -9.02
CA GLU A 364 -1.77 -27.90 -9.69
C GLU A 364 -2.18 -26.57 -9.02
N LEU A 365 -1.86 -26.39 -7.74
CA LEU A 365 -2.05 -25.12 -7.04
C LEU A 365 -1.15 -23.99 -7.60
N ASP A 366 -0.05 -24.31 -8.31
CA ASP A 366 0.81 -23.33 -8.97
C ASP A 366 0.29 -22.92 -10.35
N LYS A 367 -0.67 -23.68 -10.90
CA LYS A 367 -1.25 -23.38 -12.21
C LYS A 367 -2.41 -22.40 -12.02
N ASN A 368 -2.24 -21.19 -12.54
CA ASN A 368 -3.31 -20.20 -12.53
C ASN A 368 -4.44 -20.63 -13.48
N GLY A 369 -5.63 -20.86 -12.92
CA GLY A 369 -6.81 -21.20 -13.70
C GLY A 369 -7.25 -20.05 -14.61
N ILE A 370 -7.34 -20.34 -15.92
CA ILE A 370 -7.91 -19.43 -16.92
C ILE A 370 -9.37 -19.13 -16.51
N LYS A 371 -9.73 -17.85 -16.35
CA LYS A 371 -11.14 -17.46 -16.17
C LYS A 371 -11.87 -17.66 -17.50
N GLN A 372 -12.51 -18.82 -17.66
CA GLN A 372 -13.48 -19.01 -18.72
C GLN A 372 -14.71 -18.15 -18.43
N HIS A 373 -15.08 -17.30 -19.39
CA HIS A 373 -16.28 -16.48 -19.31
C HIS A 373 -17.51 -17.35 -19.60
N PRO A 374 -18.67 -17.08 -18.95
CA PRO A 374 -19.89 -17.82 -19.24
C PRO A 374 -20.30 -17.65 -20.71
N PRO A 375 -20.96 -18.65 -21.32
CA PRO A 375 -21.45 -18.55 -22.69
C PRO A 375 -22.48 -17.43 -22.82
N SER A 376 -22.62 -16.89 -24.04
CA SER A 376 -23.66 -15.90 -24.34
C SER A 376 -25.05 -16.54 -24.30
N PRO A 377 -26.10 -15.80 -23.92
CA PRO A 377 -27.47 -16.30 -24.01
C PRO A 377 -27.82 -16.63 -25.47
N GLU A 378 -28.58 -17.70 -25.66
CA GLU A 378 -29.23 -18.03 -26.94
C GLU A 378 -30.63 -17.43 -26.95
N TYR A 379 -30.88 -16.49 -27.86
CA TYR A 379 -32.21 -15.91 -28.05
C TYR A 379 -32.98 -16.68 -29.12
N GLN A 380 -34.25 -16.99 -28.85
CA GLN A 380 -35.14 -17.66 -29.82
C GLN A 380 -35.60 -16.73 -30.94
N SER A 381 -35.67 -15.40 -30.71
CA SER A 381 -36.15 -14.45 -31.71
C SER A 381 -35.05 -14.01 -32.67
N HIS A 382 -35.38 -14.00 -33.97
CA HIS A 382 -34.46 -13.62 -35.04
C HIS A 382 -33.97 -12.17 -34.94
N PHE A 383 -34.79 -11.28 -34.36
CA PHE A 383 -34.41 -9.88 -34.10
C PHE A 383 -33.31 -9.77 -33.04
N MET A 384 -33.43 -10.50 -31.93
CA MET A 384 -32.42 -10.48 -30.85
C MET A 384 -31.10 -11.14 -31.29
N GLN A 385 -31.16 -12.16 -32.15
CA GLN A 385 -29.95 -12.76 -32.75
C GLN A 385 -29.21 -11.76 -33.67
N LYS A 386 -29.94 -10.99 -34.49
CA LYS A 386 -29.33 -9.90 -35.28
C LYS A 386 -28.70 -8.82 -34.40
N MET A 387 -29.38 -8.42 -33.33
CA MET A 387 -28.83 -7.46 -32.35
C MET A 387 -27.57 -8.02 -31.67
N GLN A 388 -27.60 -9.27 -31.23
CA GLN A 388 -26.45 -9.95 -30.62
C GLN A 388 -25.24 -9.99 -31.57
N PHE A 389 -25.47 -10.27 -32.86
CA PHE A 389 -24.42 -10.24 -33.87
C PHE A 389 -23.85 -8.84 -34.09
N ALA A 390 -24.73 -7.83 -34.23
CA ALA A 390 -24.32 -6.44 -34.46
C ALA A 390 -23.55 -5.84 -33.27
N PHE A 391 -24.08 -5.97 -32.06
CA PHE A 391 -23.49 -5.37 -30.85
C PHE A 391 -22.40 -6.24 -30.21
N GLY A 392 -22.29 -7.51 -30.61
CA GLY A 392 -21.15 -8.36 -30.28
C GLY A 392 -19.90 -8.10 -31.14
N HIS A 393 -20.04 -7.33 -32.22
CA HIS A 393 -18.93 -7.07 -33.14
C HIS A 393 -17.87 -6.14 -32.51
N PRO A 394 -16.55 -6.39 -32.71
CA PRO A 394 -15.47 -5.54 -32.16
C PRO A 394 -15.56 -4.06 -32.59
N TYR A 395 -16.17 -3.76 -33.74
CA TYR A 395 -16.43 -2.39 -34.20
C TYR A 395 -17.30 -1.57 -33.24
N PHE A 396 -18.24 -2.20 -32.54
CA PHE A 396 -19.04 -1.51 -31.52
C PHE A 396 -18.16 -1.03 -30.36
N GLY A 397 -17.11 -1.80 -30.04
CA GLY A 397 -16.08 -1.41 -29.09
C GLY A 397 -15.30 -0.17 -29.54
N TYR A 398 -14.86 -0.14 -30.81
CA TYR A 398 -14.16 1.00 -31.39
C TYR A 398 -15.03 2.26 -31.47
N LEU A 399 -16.31 2.12 -31.82
CA LEU A 399 -17.27 3.22 -31.83
C LEU A 399 -17.39 3.87 -30.44
N GLY A 400 -17.54 3.06 -29.38
CA GLY A 400 -17.56 3.55 -28.01
C GLY A 400 -16.29 4.33 -27.63
N ASN A 401 -15.12 3.91 -28.12
CA ASN A 401 -13.86 4.62 -27.89
C ASN A 401 -13.81 5.97 -28.62
N VAL A 402 -14.29 6.05 -29.87
CA VAL A 402 -14.38 7.30 -30.63
C VAL A 402 -15.31 8.30 -29.93
N VAL A 403 -16.46 7.83 -29.45
CA VAL A 403 -17.41 8.68 -28.72
C VAL A 403 -16.84 9.15 -27.39
N ALA A 404 -16.09 8.30 -26.66
CA ALA A 404 -15.39 8.71 -25.45
C ALA A 404 -14.32 9.78 -25.74
N LEU A 405 -13.55 9.65 -26.82
CA LEU A 405 -12.58 10.65 -27.23
C LEU A 405 -13.24 11.98 -27.61
N ALA A 406 -14.34 11.92 -28.37
CA ALA A 406 -15.12 13.10 -28.73
C ALA A 406 -15.64 13.82 -27.49
N ASN A 407 -16.13 13.09 -26.48
CA ASN A 407 -16.57 13.67 -25.21
C ASN A 407 -15.43 14.41 -24.47
N ILE A 408 -14.24 13.80 -24.39
CA ILE A 408 -13.07 14.43 -23.77
C ILE A 408 -12.71 15.73 -24.51
N ILE A 409 -12.68 15.71 -25.83
CA ILE A 409 -12.39 16.91 -26.64
C ILE A 409 -13.44 17.99 -26.38
N SER A 410 -14.73 17.65 -26.38
CA SER A 410 -15.81 18.59 -26.08
C SER A 410 -15.65 19.24 -24.70
N ILE A 411 -15.36 18.45 -23.66
CA ILE A 411 -15.14 18.96 -22.30
C ILE A 411 -13.90 19.85 -22.25
N CYS A 412 -12.80 19.47 -22.92
CA CYS A 412 -11.59 20.29 -22.98
C CYS A 412 -11.86 21.64 -23.64
N VAL A 413 -12.59 21.68 -24.75
CA VAL A 413 -12.94 22.93 -25.43
C VAL A 413 -13.80 23.82 -24.53
N VAL A 414 -14.83 23.28 -23.89
CA VAL A 414 -15.69 24.04 -22.97
C VAL A 414 -14.89 24.56 -21.78
N LEU A 415 -14.01 23.73 -21.19
CA LEU A 415 -13.18 24.15 -20.06
C LEU A 415 -12.21 25.28 -20.43
N VAL A 416 -11.62 25.24 -21.63
CA VAL A 416 -10.76 26.32 -22.13
C VAL A 416 -11.57 27.59 -22.39
N MET A 417 -12.77 27.47 -22.97
CA MET A 417 -13.66 28.62 -23.20
C MET A 417 -14.16 29.28 -21.89
N ASP A 418 -14.32 28.50 -20.83
CA ASP A 418 -14.79 28.97 -19.51
C ASP A 418 -13.66 29.37 -18.55
N ALA A 419 -12.40 29.13 -18.93
CA ALA A 419 -11.24 29.45 -18.11
C ALA A 419 -11.08 30.96 -17.91
N ASP A 420 -11.26 31.75 -18.98
CA ASP A 420 -11.09 33.20 -18.95
C ASP A 420 -12.34 33.95 -18.45
N LYS A 421 -13.49 33.27 -18.41
CA LYS A 421 -14.77 33.86 -17.97
C LYS A 421 -14.92 33.81 -16.46
N ARG A 422 -15.42 34.91 -15.88
CA ARG A 422 -15.80 34.96 -14.47
C ARG A 422 -16.92 33.95 -14.19
N PRO A 423 -17.00 33.34 -12.99
CA PRO A 423 -18.05 32.37 -12.67
C PRO A 423 -19.48 32.88 -12.90
N SER A 424 -19.69 34.20 -12.79
CA SER A 424 -20.98 34.87 -13.04
C SER A 424 -21.36 35.03 -14.52
N GLU A 425 -20.39 34.87 -15.42
CA GLU A 425 -20.51 35.07 -16.88
C GLU A 425 -20.41 33.75 -17.67
N ARG A 426 -20.37 32.61 -16.96
CA ARG A 426 -20.33 31.28 -17.58
C ARG A 426 -21.73 30.86 -18.02
N ASP A 427 -21.81 30.36 -19.25
CA ASP A 427 -23.05 29.82 -19.84
C ASP A 427 -23.01 28.29 -19.77
N ASP A 428 -23.48 27.75 -18.65
CA ASP A 428 -23.36 26.32 -18.33
C ASP A 428 -24.36 25.43 -19.10
N PHE A 429 -25.21 26.04 -19.93
CA PHE A 429 -26.17 25.36 -20.78
C PHE A 429 -25.51 24.36 -21.72
N PHE A 430 -24.44 24.77 -22.42
CA PHE A 430 -23.73 23.89 -23.37
C PHE A 430 -23.12 22.69 -22.67
N LEU A 431 -22.52 22.89 -21.49
CA LEU A 431 -21.94 21.82 -20.70
C LEU A 431 -23.02 20.82 -20.26
N GLY A 432 -24.14 21.29 -19.72
CA GLY A 432 -25.27 20.43 -19.32
C GLY A 432 -25.87 19.64 -20.48
N ALA A 433 -26.09 20.29 -21.63
CA ALA A 433 -26.63 19.62 -22.82
C ALA A 433 -25.69 18.53 -23.38
N ILE A 434 -24.39 18.83 -23.46
CA ILE A 434 -23.36 17.89 -23.90
C ILE A 434 -23.27 16.69 -22.95
N ASN A 435 -23.27 16.92 -21.64
CA ASN A 435 -23.23 15.86 -20.64
C ASN A 435 -24.46 14.95 -20.73
N CYS A 436 -25.65 15.53 -20.80
CA CYS A 436 -26.90 14.78 -20.96
C CYS A 436 -26.86 13.87 -22.20
N PHE A 437 -26.42 14.40 -23.35
CA PHE A 437 -26.29 13.64 -24.60
C PHE A 437 -25.34 12.44 -24.44
N PHE A 438 -24.14 12.66 -23.88
CA PHE A 438 -23.16 11.58 -23.73
C PHE A 438 -23.57 10.55 -22.68
N ILE A 439 -24.16 10.97 -21.55
CA ILE A 439 -24.64 10.04 -20.51
C ILE A 439 -25.74 9.14 -21.06
N LEU A 440 -26.67 9.69 -21.86
CA LEU A 440 -27.70 8.91 -22.53
C LEU A 440 -27.10 7.91 -23.53
N TYR A 441 -26.11 8.33 -24.32
CA TYR A 441 -25.37 7.41 -25.19
C TYR A 441 -24.71 6.28 -24.40
N TYR A 442 -24.09 6.56 -23.26
CA TYR A 442 -23.44 5.55 -22.44
C TYR A 442 -24.41 4.58 -21.79
N LEU A 443 -25.57 5.06 -21.35
CA LEU A 443 -26.66 4.21 -20.87
C LEU A 443 -27.13 3.25 -21.97
N LEU A 444 -27.30 3.76 -23.19
CA LEU A 444 -27.70 2.97 -24.35
C LEU A 444 -26.61 1.95 -24.73
N GLU A 445 -25.33 2.35 -24.74
CA GLU A 445 -24.20 1.43 -24.99
C GLU A 445 -24.18 0.29 -23.96
N MET A 446 -24.37 0.59 -22.67
CA MET A 446 -24.41 -0.40 -21.60
C MET A 446 -25.59 -1.35 -21.77
N LEU A 447 -26.79 -0.83 -22.05
CA LEU A 447 -28.00 -1.64 -22.24
C LEU A 447 -27.83 -2.60 -23.42
N LEU A 448 -27.34 -2.10 -24.56
CA LEU A 448 -27.09 -2.91 -25.76
C LEU A 448 -26.05 -4.01 -25.52
N LYS A 449 -24.99 -3.72 -24.76
CA LYS A 449 -23.98 -4.73 -24.37
C LYS A 449 -24.56 -5.81 -23.45
N ILE A 450 -25.39 -5.42 -22.48
CA ILE A 450 -26.05 -6.38 -21.58
C ILE A 450 -27.03 -7.27 -22.36
N LEU A 451 -27.76 -6.71 -23.33
CA LEU A 451 -28.63 -7.46 -24.23
C LEU A 451 -27.85 -8.41 -25.15
N ALA A 452 -26.69 -8.00 -25.69
CA ALA A 452 -25.92 -8.85 -26.59
C ALA A 452 -25.15 -9.97 -25.88
N MET A 453 -24.53 -9.67 -24.73
CA MET A 453 -23.65 -10.63 -24.03
C MET A 453 -24.35 -11.38 -22.88
N GLY A 454 -25.45 -10.84 -22.36
CA GLY A 454 -26.07 -11.29 -21.11
C GLY A 454 -25.38 -10.70 -19.87
N LEU A 455 -26.17 -10.49 -18.80
CA LEU A 455 -25.71 -9.81 -17.58
C LEU A 455 -24.53 -10.52 -16.89
N LYS A 456 -24.55 -11.87 -16.85
CA LYS A 456 -23.46 -12.66 -16.25
C LYS A 456 -22.14 -12.54 -17.00
N ARG A 457 -22.18 -12.51 -18.33
CA ARG A 457 -21.00 -12.37 -19.18
C ARG A 457 -20.47 -10.94 -19.15
N TYR A 458 -21.36 -9.95 -19.20
CA TYR A 458 -21.02 -8.54 -19.06
C TYR A 458 -20.23 -8.26 -17.77
N LEU A 459 -20.74 -8.72 -16.62
CA LEU A 459 -20.10 -8.54 -15.31
C LEU A 459 -18.80 -9.33 -15.14
N SER A 460 -18.54 -10.31 -16.01
CA SER A 460 -17.33 -11.12 -15.98
C SER A 460 -16.10 -10.34 -16.48
N TYR A 461 -16.29 -9.43 -17.44
CA TYR A 461 -15.22 -8.59 -17.98
C TYR A 461 -14.92 -7.40 -17.07
N PRO A 462 -13.67 -7.19 -16.63
CA PRO A 462 -13.31 -6.12 -15.70
C PRO A 462 -13.50 -4.72 -16.31
N SER A 463 -13.16 -4.54 -17.60
CA SER A 463 -13.38 -3.27 -18.31
C SER A 463 -14.86 -2.88 -18.35
N ASN A 464 -15.73 -3.82 -18.72
CA ASN A 464 -17.17 -3.58 -18.78
C ASN A 464 -17.77 -3.30 -17.39
N ARG A 465 -17.25 -3.93 -16.33
CA ARG A 465 -17.66 -3.64 -14.95
C ARG A 465 -17.30 -2.21 -14.53
N PHE A 466 -16.09 -1.76 -14.87
CA PHE A 466 -15.65 -0.38 -14.60
C PHE A 466 -16.49 0.64 -15.37
N ASP A 467 -16.67 0.43 -16.68
CA ASP A 467 -17.46 1.31 -17.54
C ASP A 467 -18.94 1.38 -17.10
N GLY A 468 -19.50 0.23 -16.69
CA GLY A 468 -20.85 0.14 -16.15
C GLY A 468 -21.00 0.91 -14.84
N LEU A 469 -20.07 0.72 -13.89
CA LEU A 469 -20.07 1.44 -12.61
C LEU A 469 -19.98 2.96 -12.83
N LEU A 470 -19.07 3.41 -13.69
CA LEU A 470 -18.91 4.82 -14.01
C LEU A 470 -20.17 5.41 -14.68
N THR A 471 -20.81 4.65 -15.57
CA THR A 471 -22.07 5.05 -16.22
C THR A 471 -23.20 5.20 -15.21
N VAL A 472 -23.30 4.29 -14.23
CA VAL A 472 -24.31 4.37 -13.16
C VAL A 472 -24.07 5.57 -12.25
N ILE A 473 -22.82 5.86 -11.88
CA ILE A 473 -22.47 7.02 -11.06
C ILE A 473 -22.81 8.33 -11.79
N LEU A 474 -22.41 8.45 -13.06
CA LEU A 474 -22.71 9.64 -13.88
C LEU A 474 -24.22 9.82 -14.06
N LEU A 475 -24.96 8.75 -14.31
CA LEU A 475 -26.42 8.80 -14.44
C LEU A 475 -27.09 9.24 -13.14
N ALA A 476 -26.68 8.70 -11.99
CA ALA A 476 -27.24 9.07 -10.69
C ALA A 476 -27.04 10.55 -10.37
N LEU A 477 -25.88 11.09 -10.72
CA LEU A 477 -25.56 12.51 -10.51
C LEU A 477 -26.32 13.42 -11.49
N GLU A 478 -26.46 13.02 -12.75
CA GLU A 478 -27.25 13.79 -13.72
C GLU A 478 -28.73 13.85 -13.31
N ILE A 479 -29.29 12.73 -12.84
CA ILE A 479 -30.65 12.69 -12.29
C ILE A 479 -30.78 13.59 -11.05
N ALA A 480 -29.80 13.55 -10.14
CA ALA A 480 -29.78 14.43 -8.97
C ALA A 480 -29.71 15.91 -9.36
N THR A 481 -28.97 16.22 -10.43
CA THR A 481 -28.85 17.58 -10.98
C THR A 481 -30.18 18.06 -11.54
N PHE A 482 -30.86 17.24 -12.34
CA PHE A 482 -32.19 17.56 -12.87
C PHE A 482 -33.25 17.68 -11.77
N ALA A 483 -33.16 16.87 -10.72
CA ALA A 483 -34.10 16.93 -9.61
C ALA A 483 -33.99 18.25 -8.81
N VAL A 484 -32.77 18.78 -8.65
CA VAL A 484 -32.54 20.00 -7.86
C VAL A 484 -32.66 21.27 -8.69
N TYR A 485 -32.17 21.25 -9.93
CA TYR A 485 -32.01 22.45 -10.75
C TYR A 485 -32.91 22.46 -12.00
N GLY A 486 -33.68 21.41 -12.26
CA GLY A 486 -34.50 21.29 -13.47
C GLY A 486 -33.71 20.95 -14.73
N PHE A 487 -34.41 20.92 -15.87
CA PHE A 487 -33.81 20.59 -17.17
C PHE A 487 -32.96 21.76 -17.70
N PRO A 488 -31.82 21.51 -18.38
CA PRO A 488 -30.95 22.57 -18.89
C PRO A 488 -31.69 23.49 -19.86
N HIS A 489 -31.77 24.77 -19.52
CA HIS A 489 -32.38 25.81 -20.36
C HIS A 489 -31.40 26.98 -20.60
N PRO A 490 -31.57 27.79 -21.65
CA PRO A 490 -30.78 28.99 -21.85
C PRO A 490 -30.87 29.91 -20.60
N GLY A 491 -29.74 30.35 -20.07
CA GLY A 491 -29.67 31.15 -18.83
C GLY A 491 -29.81 30.35 -17.52
N TRP A 492 -29.70 29.03 -17.56
CA TRP A 492 -29.69 28.17 -16.38
C TRP A 492 -28.52 28.49 -15.46
N ARG A 493 -28.82 28.92 -14.22
CA ARG A 493 -27.85 29.31 -13.19
C ARG A 493 -28.16 28.55 -11.90
N PRO A 494 -27.43 27.48 -11.59
CA PRO A 494 -27.61 26.77 -10.34
C PRO A 494 -27.09 27.61 -9.17
N GLU A 495 -27.95 27.96 -8.23
CA GLU A 495 -27.53 28.69 -7.03
C GLU A 495 -26.55 27.84 -6.20
N VAL A 496 -25.42 28.45 -5.84
CA VAL A 496 -24.32 27.83 -5.09
C VAL A 496 -24.66 27.82 -3.60
N MET A 497 -25.58 26.96 -3.17
CA MET A 497 -25.85 26.78 -1.73
C MET A 497 -24.87 25.74 -1.15
N GLY A 498 -23.82 26.23 -0.46
CA GLY A 498 -22.93 25.43 0.38
C GLY A 498 -21.46 25.38 -0.07
N LEU A 499 -20.59 24.78 0.76
CA LEU A 499 -19.15 24.62 0.53
C LEU A 499 -18.80 23.65 -0.62
N LEU A 500 -19.75 22.83 -1.06
CA LEU A 500 -19.70 21.94 -2.22
C LEU A 500 -21.06 22.03 -2.92
N SER A 501 -21.25 23.01 -3.81
CA SER A 501 -22.47 23.08 -4.61
C SER A 501 -22.62 21.80 -5.42
N LEU A 502 -23.85 21.30 -5.56
CA LEU A 502 -24.12 20.12 -6.40
C LEU A 502 -23.63 20.33 -7.82
N TRP A 503 -23.63 21.59 -8.30
CA TRP A 503 -23.09 21.92 -9.61
C TRP A 503 -21.56 21.81 -9.70
N ASP A 504 -20.84 22.19 -8.65
CA ASP A 504 -19.39 21.95 -8.55
C ASP A 504 -19.09 20.45 -8.45
N MET A 505 -19.92 19.70 -7.74
CA MET A 505 -19.82 18.24 -7.66
C MET A 505 -20.07 17.58 -9.02
N VAL A 506 -21.04 18.07 -9.79
CA VAL A 506 -21.32 17.61 -11.16
C VAL A 506 -20.15 17.96 -12.07
N ARG A 507 -19.59 19.17 -12.00
CA ARG A 507 -18.40 19.55 -12.76
C ARG A 507 -17.18 18.68 -12.42
N LEU A 508 -16.96 18.37 -11.14
CA LEU A 508 -15.90 17.47 -10.68
C LEU A 508 -16.13 16.03 -11.12
N VAL A 509 -17.39 15.56 -11.13
CA VAL A 509 -17.71 14.21 -11.58
C VAL A 509 -17.67 14.11 -13.11
N ASN A 510 -17.97 15.18 -13.83
CA ASN A 510 -17.74 15.24 -15.27
C ASN A 510 -16.25 15.11 -15.61
N MET A 511 -15.32 15.47 -14.71
CA MET A 511 -13.91 15.09 -14.88
C MET A 511 -13.66 13.58 -14.78
N LEU A 512 -14.52 12.81 -14.10
CA LEU A 512 -14.44 11.35 -14.09
C LEU A 512 -14.75 10.74 -15.47
N ILE A 513 -15.37 11.48 -16.40
CA ILE A 513 -15.55 11.05 -17.80
C ILE A 513 -14.17 10.80 -18.45
N VAL A 514 -13.13 11.55 -18.07
CA VAL A 514 -11.76 11.35 -18.56
C VAL A 514 -11.26 9.93 -18.23
N PHE A 515 -11.70 9.33 -17.12
CA PHE A 515 -11.34 7.95 -16.80
C PHE A 515 -11.91 6.92 -17.78
N ARG A 516 -12.88 7.26 -18.63
CA ARG A 516 -13.31 6.36 -19.74
C ARG A 516 -12.21 6.15 -20.76
N PHE A 517 -11.27 7.10 -20.89
CA PHE A 517 -10.06 6.89 -21.70
C PHE A 517 -9.27 5.67 -21.24
N LEU A 518 -9.36 5.27 -19.96
CA LEU A 518 -8.69 4.08 -19.44
C LEU A 518 -9.16 2.79 -20.15
N ARG A 519 -10.35 2.77 -20.77
CA ARG A 519 -10.82 1.64 -21.60
C ARG A 519 -9.98 1.44 -22.87
N ILE A 520 -9.33 2.50 -23.37
CA ILE A 520 -8.47 2.43 -24.56
C ILE A 520 -7.14 1.76 -24.21
N ILE A 521 -6.67 1.91 -22.97
CA ILE A 521 -5.35 1.42 -22.51
C ILE A 521 -5.18 -0.09 -22.72
N PRO A 522 -6.14 -0.98 -22.35
CA PRO A 522 -6.04 -2.42 -22.62
C PRO A 522 -5.82 -2.77 -24.10
N ASN A 523 -6.31 -1.96 -25.04
CA ASN A 523 -6.19 -2.22 -26.48
C ASN A 523 -4.78 -1.93 -27.01
N MET A 524 -4.00 -1.09 -26.31
CA MET A 524 -2.63 -0.79 -26.65
C MET A 524 -1.68 -1.76 -25.93
N LYS A 525 -0.99 -2.63 -26.68
CA LYS A 525 -0.13 -3.69 -26.13
C LYS A 525 0.86 -3.21 -25.06
N PHE A 526 1.52 -2.07 -25.30
CA PHE A 526 2.48 -1.46 -24.38
C PHE A 526 1.80 -0.86 -23.14
N MET A 527 0.75 -0.05 -23.30
CA MET A 527 0.06 0.59 -22.17
C MET A 527 -0.67 -0.42 -21.29
N SER A 528 -1.21 -1.49 -21.88
CA SER A 528 -1.78 -2.62 -21.15
C SER A 528 -0.73 -3.30 -20.25
N LEU A 529 0.53 -3.42 -20.71
CA LEU A 529 1.62 -3.89 -19.84
C LEU A 529 1.82 -2.96 -18.65
N VAL A 530 1.97 -1.66 -18.89
CA VAL A 530 2.22 -0.66 -17.83
C VAL A 530 1.07 -0.64 -16.81
N VAL A 531 -0.19 -0.63 -17.24
CA VAL A 531 -1.32 -0.58 -16.31
C VAL A 531 -1.47 -1.90 -15.54
N THR A 532 -1.29 -3.05 -16.19
CA THR A 532 -1.36 -4.34 -15.49
C THR A 532 -0.16 -4.55 -14.55
N THR A 533 1.03 -4.04 -14.88
CA THR A 533 2.18 -4.02 -13.95
C THR A 533 1.86 -3.17 -12.73
N LEU A 534 1.34 -1.96 -12.91
CA LEU A 534 0.96 -1.06 -11.81
C LEU A 534 -0.15 -1.62 -10.93
N LEU A 535 -1.22 -2.19 -11.50
CA LEU A 535 -2.33 -2.75 -10.71
C LEU A 535 -1.92 -3.97 -9.89
N ASP A 536 -1.06 -4.83 -10.44
CA ASP A 536 -0.51 -5.95 -9.66
C ASP A 536 0.53 -5.48 -8.64
N LEU A 537 1.29 -4.43 -8.95
CA LEU A 537 2.21 -3.80 -8.02
C LEU A 537 1.45 -3.31 -6.78
N VAL A 538 0.28 -2.69 -6.90
CA VAL A 538 -0.53 -2.26 -5.74
C VAL A 538 -0.82 -3.42 -4.77
N LYS A 539 -1.12 -4.63 -5.27
CA LYS A 539 -1.37 -5.80 -4.43
C LYS A 539 -0.09 -6.24 -3.70
N ASN A 540 1.04 -6.23 -4.40
CA ASN A 540 2.34 -6.61 -3.86
C ASN A 540 2.91 -5.55 -2.90
N LEU A 541 2.55 -4.29 -3.09
CA LEU A 541 2.96 -3.15 -2.27
C LEU A 541 2.14 -2.99 -0.99
N ARG A 542 1.09 -3.78 -0.75
CA ARG A 542 0.28 -3.64 0.47
C ARG A 542 1.13 -3.68 1.75
N ALA A 543 2.15 -4.56 1.80
CA ALA A 543 3.05 -4.63 2.94
C ALA A 543 3.96 -3.39 3.05
N PHE A 544 4.45 -2.88 1.92
CA PHE A 544 5.28 -1.67 1.87
C PHE A 544 4.50 -0.40 2.23
N ALA A 545 3.28 -0.25 1.70
CA ALA A 545 2.35 0.80 2.08
C ALA A 545 2.00 0.71 3.58
N GLY A 546 1.85 -0.50 4.12
CA GLY A 546 1.67 -0.70 5.56
C GLY A 546 2.85 -0.16 6.39
N ILE A 547 4.10 -0.46 6.00
CA ILE A 547 5.29 0.11 6.66
C ILE A 547 5.32 1.63 6.52
N LEU A 548 4.95 2.16 5.35
CA LEU A 548 4.87 3.60 5.15
C LEU A 548 3.93 4.26 6.16
N VAL A 549 2.71 3.72 6.30
CA VAL A 549 1.74 4.21 7.28
C VAL A 549 2.32 4.20 8.69
N VAL A 550 3.07 3.16 9.07
CA VAL A 550 3.74 3.06 10.38
C VAL A 550 4.76 4.19 10.57
N VAL A 551 5.63 4.41 9.60
CA VAL A 551 6.66 5.47 9.65
C VAL A 551 6.03 6.85 9.72
N PHE A 552 5.06 7.14 8.84
CA PHE A 552 4.32 8.40 8.83
C PHE A 552 3.61 8.65 10.16
N TYR A 553 2.92 7.63 10.69
CA TYR A 553 2.21 7.75 11.95
C TYR A 553 3.17 8.06 13.11
N ALA A 554 4.28 7.33 13.21
CA ALA A 554 5.28 7.54 14.27
C ALA A 554 5.83 8.97 14.24
N PHE A 555 6.27 9.43 13.06
CA PHE A 555 6.79 10.79 12.90
C PHE A 555 5.73 11.86 13.13
N ALA A 556 4.47 11.64 12.72
CA ALA A 556 3.40 12.60 12.92
C ALA A 556 3.07 12.79 14.42
N ILE A 557 2.97 11.70 15.18
CA ILE A 557 2.74 11.78 16.63
C ILE A 557 3.92 12.43 17.35
N THR A 558 5.16 12.06 17.02
CA THR A 558 6.36 12.73 17.57
C THR A 558 6.37 14.22 17.20
N GLY A 559 5.99 14.57 15.97
CA GLY A 559 5.90 15.96 15.52
C GLY A 559 4.86 16.78 16.30
N ILE A 560 3.68 16.22 16.58
CA ILE A 560 2.68 16.87 17.45
C ILE A 560 3.25 17.08 18.86
N MET A 561 3.92 16.07 19.43
CA MET A 561 4.46 16.17 20.78
C MET A 561 5.55 17.25 20.90
N LEU A 562 6.36 17.44 19.85
CA LEU A 562 7.47 18.40 19.86
C LEU A 562 7.06 19.82 19.44
N PHE A 563 6.14 19.97 18.48
CA PHE A 563 5.89 21.25 17.80
C PHE A 563 4.49 21.82 17.98
N LYS A 564 3.64 21.21 18.82
CA LYS A 564 2.29 21.73 19.09
C LYS A 564 2.34 23.16 19.64
N GLY A 565 1.63 24.07 18.96
CA GLY A 565 1.54 25.47 19.37
C GLY A 565 2.78 26.32 19.07
N ALA A 566 3.78 25.78 18.38
CA ALA A 566 4.99 26.53 18.04
C ALA A 566 4.75 27.65 17.01
N VAL A 567 3.74 27.50 16.14
CA VAL A 567 3.40 28.48 15.11
C VAL A 567 2.19 29.29 15.56
N VAL A 568 2.42 30.55 15.93
CA VAL A 568 1.38 31.50 16.34
C VAL A 568 1.14 32.48 15.18
N PRO A 569 -0.11 32.84 14.86
CA PRO A 569 -0.38 33.83 13.83
C PRO A 569 0.25 35.18 14.26
N PRO A 570 0.88 35.94 13.34
CA PRO A 570 1.42 37.24 13.71
C PRO A 570 0.29 38.12 14.23
N GLY A 571 0.37 38.51 15.50
CA GLY A 571 -0.53 39.51 16.08
C GLY A 571 -0.39 40.85 15.35
N ASN A 572 -1.34 41.76 15.57
CA ASN A 572 -1.40 43.10 14.95
C ASN A 572 -0.17 44.01 15.17
N THR A 573 0.90 43.54 15.80
CA THR A 573 2.19 44.22 15.83
C THR A 573 2.90 44.10 14.49
N ARG A 574 2.83 45.19 13.72
CA ARG A 574 3.66 45.39 12.52
C ARG A 574 5.11 45.02 12.83
N PRO A 575 5.75 44.10 12.09
CA PRO A 575 7.18 43.88 12.24
C PRO A 575 7.94 45.15 11.85
N PRO A 576 8.98 45.56 12.59
CA PRO A 576 9.79 46.70 12.22
C PRO A 576 10.57 46.37 10.94
N PHE A 577 10.22 47.10 9.87
CA PHE A 577 11.06 47.50 8.73
C PHE A 577 11.87 46.44 7.95
N ILE A 578 11.50 46.35 6.65
CA ILE A 578 12.28 45.91 5.47
C ILE A 578 12.54 44.40 5.34
N LEU A 579 11.50 43.68 4.93
CA LEU A 579 11.57 42.66 3.87
C LEU A 579 10.26 42.73 3.11
N ARG A 580 10.22 43.67 2.16
CA ARG A 580 9.06 43.96 1.32
C ARG A 580 9.13 43.12 0.05
N GLU A 581 9.06 41.81 0.20
CA GLU A 581 8.57 40.88 -0.81
C GLU A 581 7.89 39.72 -0.06
N PRO A 582 6.56 39.62 -0.06
CA PRO A 582 5.87 38.49 0.52
C PRO A 582 5.99 37.34 -0.47
N ILE A 583 7.07 36.57 -0.41
CA ILE A 583 7.07 35.25 -1.04
C ILE A 583 5.92 34.48 -0.39
N SER A 584 4.93 34.19 -1.21
CA SER A 584 3.57 33.81 -0.89
C SER A 584 3.48 32.40 -0.30
N PHE A 585 3.92 32.23 0.95
CA PHE A 585 3.71 31.00 1.72
C PHE A 585 3.42 31.33 3.19
N LYS A 586 2.28 31.97 3.42
CA LYS A 586 1.83 32.37 4.76
C LYS A 586 0.77 31.41 5.35
N GLU A 587 0.59 30.22 4.78
CA GLU A 587 -0.63 29.42 4.99
C GLU A 587 -0.38 27.95 5.34
N LYS A 588 -0.99 27.57 6.49
CA LYS A 588 -1.40 26.21 6.88
C LYS A 588 -0.32 25.31 7.49
N CYS A 589 -0.58 24.89 8.73
CA CYS A 589 0.06 23.74 9.38
C CYS A 589 -0.89 23.16 10.45
N ASP A 590 -1.49 22.02 10.15
CA ASP A 590 -2.07 21.07 11.13
C ASP A 590 -2.01 19.64 10.54
N PHE A 591 -2.35 18.60 11.31
CA PHE A 591 -2.08 17.17 11.07
C PHE A 591 -2.18 16.65 9.61
N MET A 592 -3.17 17.12 8.82
CA MET A 592 -3.35 16.74 7.40
C MET A 592 -2.33 17.38 6.44
N VAL A 593 -1.87 18.59 6.78
CA VAL A 593 -0.80 19.30 6.08
C VAL A 593 0.53 18.62 6.32
N LEU A 594 0.77 18.04 7.49
CA LEU A 594 1.95 17.21 7.73
C LEU A 594 1.96 16.03 6.74
N PHE A 595 0.85 15.32 6.58
CA PHE A 595 0.74 14.19 5.63
C PHE A 595 1.01 14.58 4.16
N GLY A 596 0.56 15.77 3.72
CA GLY A 596 0.78 16.28 2.36
C GLY A 596 2.13 16.98 2.12
N TYR A 597 2.65 17.72 3.10
CA TYR A 597 3.97 18.36 3.01
C TYR A 597 5.11 17.35 3.12
N LEU A 598 4.87 16.20 3.77
CA LEU A 598 5.88 15.17 4.01
C LEU A 598 6.45 14.54 2.70
N GLN A 599 5.79 14.77 1.56
CA GLN A 599 6.22 14.25 0.25
C GLN A 599 7.01 15.27 -0.60
N ASP A 600 6.58 16.55 -0.69
CA ASP A 600 7.11 17.45 -1.74
C ASP A 600 7.71 18.80 -1.27
N ASN A 601 7.50 19.28 -0.03
CA ASN A 601 7.94 20.64 0.37
C ASN A 601 8.46 20.79 1.82
N ILE A 602 8.97 19.72 2.44
CA ILE A 602 9.60 19.78 3.78
C ILE A 602 10.79 20.73 3.81
N ILE A 603 11.55 20.81 2.72
CA ILE A 603 12.83 21.53 2.72
C ILE A 603 12.61 23.04 2.69
N TYR A 604 11.55 23.54 2.05
CA TYR A 604 11.12 24.94 2.18
C TYR A 604 10.59 25.24 3.59
N CYS A 605 9.88 24.30 4.23
CA CYS A 605 9.53 24.42 5.65
C CYS A 605 10.77 24.42 6.56
N LEU A 606 11.79 23.60 6.26
CA LEU A 606 13.08 23.58 6.96
C LEU A 606 13.82 24.91 6.77
N LEU A 607 13.83 25.47 5.55
CA LEU A 607 14.41 26.76 5.20
C LEU A 607 13.70 27.92 5.91
N TYR A 608 12.36 27.87 5.99
CA TYR A 608 11.55 28.84 6.75
C TYR A 608 11.84 28.73 8.25
N LEU A 609 11.88 27.53 8.81
CA LEU A 609 12.27 27.28 10.20
C LEU A 609 13.71 27.72 10.49
N LEU A 610 14.62 27.56 9.52
CA LEU A 610 15.99 28.08 9.56
C LEU A 610 16.00 29.61 9.63
N SER A 611 15.12 30.28 8.89
CA SER A 611 15.09 31.74 8.76
C SER A 611 14.46 32.46 9.96
N VAL A 612 13.52 31.81 10.66
CA VAL A 612 12.71 32.48 11.69
C VAL A 612 13.24 32.28 13.12
N ASN A 613 14.25 31.42 13.36
CA ASN A 613 14.82 31.18 14.71
C ASN A 613 13.77 30.83 15.79
N LEU A 614 12.56 30.43 15.38
CA LEU A 614 11.41 30.28 16.29
C LEU A 614 11.43 28.95 17.06
N LEU A 615 12.26 28.00 16.64
CA LEU A 615 12.39 26.66 17.22
C LEU A 615 13.87 26.34 17.53
N CYS A 616 14.07 25.53 18.57
CA CYS A 616 15.39 25.15 19.07
C CYS A 616 16.27 24.48 17.99
N ARG A 617 17.60 24.68 18.01
CA ARG A 617 18.55 24.11 17.02
C ARG A 617 18.43 22.59 16.85
N TRP A 618 18.01 21.89 17.90
CA TRP A 618 17.81 20.44 17.92
C TRP A 618 16.62 19.96 17.07
N ALA A 619 15.67 20.84 16.72
CA ALA A 619 14.57 20.51 15.82
C ALA A 619 15.06 20.10 14.42
N LYS A 620 16.24 20.57 13.99
CA LYS A 620 16.87 20.18 12.72
C LYS A 620 17.07 18.66 12.63
N ILE A 621 17.40 17.99 13.74
CA ILE A 621 17.63 16.53 13.77
C ILE A 621 16.36 15.77 13.39
N TYR A 622 15.19 16.20 13.86
CA TYR A 622 13.91 15.57 13.52
C TYR A 622 13.66 15.57 12.01
N PHE A 623 13.85 16.72 11.36
CA PHE A 623 13.62 16.83 9.91
C PHE A 623 14.70 16.12 9.08
N VAL A 624 15.96 16.11 9.52
CA VAL A 624 17.02 15.34 8.85
C VAL A 624 16.76 13.84 8.96
N ALA A 625 16.33 13.36 10.13
CA ALA A 625 15.94 11.96 10.32
C ALA A 625 14.75 11.58 9.45
N TRP A 626 13.74 12.46 9.36
CA TRP A 626 12.61 12.27 8.45
C TRP A 626 13.06 12.17 6.99
N TRP A 627 13.88 13.12 6.52
CA TRP A 627 14.39 13.14 5.14
C TRP A 627 15.14 11.86 4.80
N LEU A 628 16.03 11.41 5.71
CA LEU A 628 16.80 10.19 5.52
C LEU A 628 15.88 8.95 5.44
N ILE A 629 14.92 8.81 6.34
CA ILE A 629 14.05 7.61 6.37
C ILE A 629 13.04 7.62 5.22
N SER A 630 12.42 8.76 4.94
CA SER A 630 11.34 8.86 3.93
C SER A 630 11.90 9.05 2.52
N SER A 631 12.60 10.15 2.26
CA SER A 631 13.06 10.48 0.92
C SER A 631 14.21 9.59 0.47
N VAL A 632 15.20 9.36 1.34
CA VAL A 632 16.41 8.62 0.95
C VAL A 632 16.21 7.11 0.98
N ILE A 633 15.69 6.55 2.07
CA ILE A 633 15.50 5.09 2.16
C ILE A 633 14.22 4.66 1.43
N TRP A 634 13.09 5.28 1.74
CA TRP A 634 11.79 4.75 1.31
C TRP A 634 11.50 4.97 -0.19
N VAL A 635 11.78 6.16 -0.74
CA VAL A 635 11.61 6.39 -2.19
C VAL A 635 12.53 5.46 -2.99
N ASN A 636 13.79 5.32 -2.60
CA ASN A 636 14.72 4.42 -3.29
C ASN A 636 14.29 2.95 -3.20
N LEU A 637 13.76 2.52 -2.05
CA LEU A 637 13.20 1.18 -1.88
C LEU A 637 11.96 0.98 -2.77
N PHE A 638 11.10 1.99 -2.88
CA PHE A 638 9.94 1.97 -3.76
C PHE A 638 10.33 1.88 -5.24
N VAL A 639 11.34 2.66 -5.66
CA VAL A 639 11.88 2.60 -7.03
C VAL A 639 12.48 1.22 -7.32
N ALA A 640 13.25 0.65 -6.38
CA ALA A 640 13.83 -0.69 -6.52
C ALA A 640 12.74 -1.77 -6.70
N LEU A 641 11.67 -1.70 -5.92
CA LEU A 641 10.50 -2.58 -6.03
C LEU A 641 9.78 -2.46 -7.37
N LEU A 642 9.54 -1.21 -7.80
CA LEU A 642 8.86 -0.94 -9.05
C LEU A 642 9.68 -1.48 -10.22
N LEU A 643 11.00 -1.24 -10.20
CA LEU A 643 11.93 -1.70 -11.22
C LEU A 643 11.92 -3.24 -11.31
N GLU A 644 12.03 -3.96 -10.19
CA GLU A 644 12.05 -5.43 -10.21
C GLU A 644 10.73 -6.02 -10.75
N ASN A 645 9.59 -5.49 -10.28
CA ASN A 645 8.28 -5.94 -10.75
C ASN A 645 8.08 -5.64 -12.25
N PHE A 646 8.62 -4.52 -12.73
CA PHE A 646 8.53 -4.13 -14.13
C PHE A 646 9.45 -4.97 -15.03
N ILE A 647 10.74 -5.09 -14.68
CA ILE A 647 11.74 -5.87 -15.43
C ILE A 647 11.27 -7.30 -15.60
N HIS A 648 10.85 -7.95 -14.51
CA HIS A 648 10.41 -9.34 -14.58
C HIS A 648 9.16 -9.52 -15.47
N LYS A 649 8.22 -8.57 -15.45
CA LYS A 649 7.03 -8.61 -16.34
C LYS A 649 7.39 -8.31 -17.80
N TRP A 650 8.37 -7.44 -18.03
CA TRP A 650 8.86 -7.09 -19.36
C TRP A 650 9.56 -8.28 -20.02
N ASP A 651 10.53 -8.87 -19.33
CA ASP A 651 11.38 -9.95 -19.85
C ASP A 651 10.55 -11.17 -20.30
N ARG A 652 9.58 -11.56 -19.48
CA ARG A 652 8.69 -12.70 -19.79
C ARG A 652 7.68 -12.42 -20.92
N ARG A 653 7.41 -11.16 -21.28
CA ARG A 653 6.64 -10.84 -22.49
C ARG A 653 7.51 -10.88 -23.74
N CYS A 654 8.77 -10.45 -23.66
CA CYS A 654 9.72 -10.57 -24.76
C CYS A 654 9.93 -12.05 -25.16
N HIS A 655 9.91 -12.95 -24.18
CA HIS A 655 10.03 -14.40 -24.39
C HIS A 655 8.72 -15.14 -24.74
N ARG A 656 7.59 -14.44 -24.95
CA ARG A 656 6.30 -15.06 -25.30
C ARG A 656 5.90 -14.78 -26.75
N GLU A 657 5.70 -15.84 -27.53
CA GLU A 657 5.02 -15.79 -28.83
C GLU A 657 3.55 -15.32 -28.70
N PRO A 658 2.99 -14.67 -29.74
CA PRO A 658 1.76 -13.90 -29.68
C PRO A 658 0.48 -14.75 -29.77
N VAL A 659 0.42 -15.91 -29.10
CA VAL A 659 -0.76 -16.78 -29.15
C VAL A 659 -1.44 -16.82 -27.78
N SER A 660 -2.63 -16.23 -27.75
CA SER A 660 -3.64 -16.14 -26.68
C SER A 660 -3.42 -15.08 -25.59
N ASP A 661 -4.16 -13.97 -25.74
CA ASP A 661 -4.47 -12.98 -24.70
C ASP A 661 -5.20 -13.67 -23.54
N VAL A 662 -4.44 -14.11 -22.54
CA VAL A 662 -5.01 -14.62 -21.28
C VAL A 662 -4.35 -13.91 -20.12
N GLU A 663 -5.16 -13.19 -19.36
CA GLU A 663 -4.78 -12.34 -18.25
C GLU A 663 -4.32 -13.18 -17.04
N TYR A 664 -3.00 -13.21 -16.80
CA TYR A 664 -2.39 -13.93 -15.69
C TYR A 664 -2.40 -13.07 -14.42
N GLN A 665 -3.27 -13.39 -13.47
CA GLN A 665 -3.19 -12.86 -12.12
C GLN A 665 -2.07 -13.62 -11.38
N ARG A 666 -0.90 -13.00 -11.11
CA ARG A 666 0.23 -13.67 -10.43
C ARG A 666 0.42 -13.25 -8.98
N THR A 667 0.68 -14.23 -8.13
CA THR A 667 1.38 -14.12 -6.84
C THR A 667 2.89 -13.94 -7.08
N VAL A 668 3.56 -13.22 -6.18
CA VAL A 668 5.00 -12.86 -6.23
C VAL A 668 5.93 -14.08 -6.43
N GLU A 669 5.50 -15.26 -6.01
CA GLU A 669 6.33 -16.46 -5.96
C GLU A 669 6.61 -17.08 -7.32
N LEU A 670 5.70 -16.93 -8.28
CA LEU A 670 5.91 -17.38 -9.66
C LEU A 670 6.87 -16.47 -10.46
N MET A 671 7.39 -15.40 -9.83
CA MET A 671 8.37 -14.49 -10.45
C MET A 671 9.80 -15.00 -10.39
N PHE A 672 10.12 -15.88 -9.42
CA PHE A 672 11.48 -16.38 -9.24
C PHE A 672 11.61 -17.89 -9.53
N ARG A 673 10.57 -18.55 -10.05
CA ARG A 673 10.51 -20.02 -10.18
C ARG A 673 11.75 -20.64 -10.83
N ASP A 674 12.32 -19.99 -11.84
CA ASP A 674 13.46 -20.51 -12.59
C ASP A 674 14.80 -20.37 -11.81
N VAL A 675 14.81 -19.61 -10.71
CA VAL A 675 15.96 -19.35 -9.84
C VAL A 675 15.77 -19.98 -8.44
N LEU A 676 14.59 -20.52 -8.14
CA LEU A 676 14.30 -21.12 -6.84
C LEU A 676 14.79 -22.56 -6.81
N GLU A 677 15.53 -22.92 -5.77
CA GLU A 677 15.93 -24.31 -5.54
C GLU A 677 14.78 -25.06 -4.86
N GLU A 678 14.45 -26.24 -5.37
CA GLU A 678 13.47 -27.10 -4.71
C GLU A 678 14.08 -27.75 -3.46
N PRO A 679 13.39 -27.70 -2.30
CA PRO A 679 13.90 -28.33 -1.08
C PRO A 679 13.98 -29.84 -1.25
N THR A 680 15.06 -30.44 -0.74
CA THR A 680 15.26 -31.89 -0.78
C THR A 680 14.30 -32.59 0.20
N GLU A 681 13.97 -33.87 -0.08
CA GLU A 681 13.09 -34.63 0.81
C GLU A 681 13.69 -34.83 2.20
N GLU A 682 15.02 -34.96 2.29
CA GLU A 682 15.76 -35.12 3.55
C GLU A 682 15.62 -33.89 4.46
N GLU A 683 15.78 -32.68 3.90
CA GLU A 683 15.62 -31.43 4.64
C GLU A 683 14.19 -31.24 5.18
N LEU A 684 13.17 -31.66 4.41
CA LEU A 684 11.78 -31.60 4.85
C LEU A 684 11.55 -32.59 6.01
N MET A 685 12.06 -33.82 5.90
CA MET A 685 11.91 -34.85 6.92
C MET A 685 12.65 -34.54 8.21
N GLU A 686 13.90 -34.06 8.14
CA GLU A 686 14.67 -33.65 9.30
C GLU A 686 13.91 -32.60 10.11
N LYS A 687 13.33 -31.61 9.42
CA LYS A 687 12.58 -30.55 10.06
C LYS A 687 11.27 -31.02 10.67
N LEU A 688 10.57 -31.94 10.00
CA LEU A 688 9.36 -32.60 10.54
C LEU A 688 9.67 -33.40 11.80
N GLN A 689 10.80 -34.10 11.85
CA GLN A 689 11.21 -34.87 13.02
C GLN A 689 11.57 -33.99 14.22
N GLN A 690 12.05 -32.76 13.97
CA GLN A 690 12.37 -31.78 15.02
C GLN A 690 11.15 -31.00 15.52
N HIS A 691 9.93 -31.24 15.00
CA HIS A 691 8.74 -30.49 15.41
C HIS A 691 8.22 -30.92 16.79
N PRO A 692 8.01 -29.98 17.73
CA PRO A 692 7.69 -30.30 19.13
C PRO A 692 6.23 -30.74 19.36
N HIS A 693 5.34 -30.46 18.42
CA HIS A 693 3.91 -30.75 18.53
C HIS A 693 3.44 -31.87 17.61
N LEU A 694 4.33 -32.44 16.80
CA LEU A 694 4.01 -33.43 15.78
C LEU A 694 4.86 -34.67 16.04
N GLN A 695 4.26 -35.67 16.70
CA GLN A 695 4.89 -36.97 16.88
C GLN A 695 4.51 -37.85 15.69
N LEU A 696 5.44 -38.01 14.74
CA LEU A 696 5.29 -39.00 13.67
C LEU A 696 5.52 -40.39 14.27
N CYS A 697 4.54 -41.28 14.14
CA CYS A 697 4.74 -42.69 14.45
C CYS A 697 5.78 -43.27 13.50
N ARG A 698 6.76 -43.99 14.07
CA ARG A 698 7.79 -44.71 13.33
C ARG A 698 7.23 -45.93 12.61
#